data_AF-A0A0K0EN96-F1
#
_entry.id   AF-A0A0K0EN96-F1
#
_cell.length_a   1.000
_cell.length_b   1.000
_cell.length_c   1.000
_cell.angle_alpha   90.00
_cell.angle_beta   90.00
_cell.angle_gamma   90.00
#
_symmetry.space_group_name_H-M   'P 1'
#
loop_
_entity.id
_entity.type
_entity.pdbx_description
1 polymer ?
#
loop_
_entity_poly.entity_id
_entity_poly.type
_entity_poly.pdbx_seq_one_letter_code
_entity_poly.pdbx_strand_id
1 'polypeptide(L)'
;MLIFPLLTIIILPTLLKTEEVNNNNDAKNGTIPSINSCSFFCFTHPKNNVKLSKDNFNELNCTHIIYGVMKVNDKMEIISENINDGIILNGYTNYKILNIVKKEKNNVKLLADVMYDSTNGLLEFEYHRTKFINNIIKMMKHWAFDGIFLRTDNDILSTKYFEKFLNEWEVATNEASSKLNGKKLQIVLRINSPWISQLKDNLPKLASKVYKLFITMPNPNHNTKDNKIEHIDPLYTSPQIPDYDSLSKVISEANKLYNVPKTKIVVGLNIWARGYLLSNDSLFHHGASHKNEFKKSNVTGLHNGYYTYSEVCKTKDHEIDYSKYKSISLNVFEGINENIDMTNVTNDENSLLPDGIILQSDKSSNPVISKREVKNNEKKIDLIYDVDSQTTAVFGTNGLYYQYVDAEHESFFNKLRWISNNGYGGVGLTNMQGDDIEGECGYGKYPLHKVVSKIFQCSKHSAITGNNECTRICKVTPSMSDKNIFKNLKSFYCSHISIDDVTFNAIGNIEIPEESLKFIKDYKNWNVDVKPYLMLTIGSKANSVIWRTLLLNVFYKEKFIKSLLKFVETYGINHINIAWTSEKFANSFDGTTLSKFLLDLKKELGLKRQLFCSILPSNIYNNYYQINEMVTAVDYFILEAHKFRDIENKKTSHHSTLLYNSPLLEKKEMSAEAFANDWVGRGINPNMVIVEFSVGGQSVEMKESILKNHDNNNYLGIPVDNNSEHFRNANKLSLSQNEICEIIQNNDTTQKFVKDMGVPYIVNGKNFISYDNEKSARIKAIWVSVNRFAGISLKNIELDNIDGTCPAMNPYPILKTFALTQICNKCKNEFKNNVATLYDSEGEKLNHEKNSTENNENIAEVCSKNTGKFKTVCVYRLPHKKDKFPLLPQKIPYSKCDEILTEDVLLLPNGSIIFRDMYAKSLANRLSRDVEKNKKVSVRTIITCFMPKNDFELLLDEPEKLSQTIIDHLKMFNLQGLELRCHNSISPNMKKKYSNFITHLRNKLNKELELSPCSKVISLSLPLWAENVPQLYDVNVINSLDYLSLDIKDDLPSPTRTIINENNNGNDIKMIEQTIQSWERAGIDTKKILLNIPIYGRSIPIDFAIGKEVLTSSTPTEPVLVRKIEQKVLCNELKKTGNIMKVSYDTISGKSILSTNEEVTYETQDTLFYKLKYVMKEKLGGIVFNSLNDDDFSNECKQGMYSLLMSTKQALCQN
;
A
#
# COMPACT_ATOMS: atom_id res chain seq x y z
N MET A 1 2.95 28.77 -80.47
CA MET A 1 3.41 27.48 -81.03
C MET A 1 4.05 26.71 -79.89
N LEU A 2 3.89 25.43 -79.65
CA LEU A 2 3.21 24.28 -80.28
C LEU A 2 3.58 23.09 -79.35
N ILE A 3 3.01 21.89 -79.60
CA ILE A 3 3.46 20.55 -79.13
C ILE A 3 2.86 20.08 -77.79
N PHE A 4 2.13 18.97 -77.65
CA PHE A 4 1.60 17.93 -78.55
C PHE A 4 0.57 17.11 -77.72
N PRO A 5 -0.45 16.47 -78.33
CA PRO A 5 -1.43 15.61 -77.67
C PRO A 5 -1.03 14.13 -77.77
N LEU A 6 -1.31 13.28 -76.77
CA LEU A 6 -1.35 11.82 -76.97
C LEU A 6 -1.92 11.06 -75.76
N LEU A 7 -2.77 10.09 -76.09
CA LEU A 7 -3.22 8.93 -75.30
C LEU A 7 -4.39 9.07 -74.31
N THR A 8 -5.59 9.10 -74.89
CA THR A 8 -6.66 8.15 -74.56
C THR A 8 -6.24 6.69 -74.82
N ILE A 9 -6.97 5.72 -74.22
CA ILE A 9 -7.04 4.24 -74.45
C ILE A 9 -6.77 3.48 -73.12
N ILE A 10 -7.80 3.05 -72.35
CA ILE A 10 -8.65 1.85 -72.52
C ILE A 10 -7.75 0.58 -72.44
N ILE A 11 -7.86 -0.32 -71.46
CA ILE A 11 -8.86 -1.41 -71.37
C ILE A 11 -8.85 -2.01 -69.93
N LEU A 12 -10.06 -2.12 -69.37
CA LEU A 12 -10.68 -3.13 -68.47
C LEU A 12 -9.91 -4.46 -68.17
N PRO A 13 -10.34 -5.35 -67.22
CA PRO A 13 -11.73 -5.60 -66.81
C PRO A 13 -12.03 -5.90 -65.32
N THR A 14 -13.27 -5.56 -64.98
CA THR A 14 -14.28 -6.27 -64.18
C THR A 14 -13.93 -7.52 -63.34
N LEU A 15 -14.47 -7.45 -62.11
CA LEU A 15 -15.04 -8.52 -61.26
C LEU A 15 -14.09 -9.55 -60.64
N LEU A 16 -14.03 -9.56 -59.30
CA LEU A 16 -14.65 -10.63 -58.51
C LEU A 16 -14.74 -10.23 -57.03
N LYS A 17 -15.99 -10.13 -56.56
CA LYS A 17 -16.36 -10.34 -55.17
C LYS A 17 -16.00 -11.79 -54.82
N THR A 18 -15.13 -12.00 -53.84
CA THR A 18 -15.17 -13.17 -52.95
C THR A 18 -14.46 -12.81 -51.66
N GLU A 19 -15.28 -12.75 -50.60
CA GLU A 19 -14.96 -13.10 -49.23
C GLU A 19 -13.88 -12.28 -48.49
N GLU A 20 -14.42 -11.41 -47.64
CA GLU A 20 -13.81 -10.94 -46.40
C GLU A 20 -13.19 -12.12 -45.63
N VAL A 21 -11.86 -12.28 -45.74
CA VAL A 21 -11.08 -12.95 -44.71
C VAL A 21 -11.02 -11.98 -43.53
N ASN A 22 -12.01 -12.13 -42.65
CA ASN A 22 -12.02 -11.63 -41.29
C ASN A 22 -10.75 -12.09 -40.55
N ASN A 23 -9.66 -11.34 -40.68
CA ASN A 23 -8.66 -11.25 -39.63
C ASN A 23 -9.08 -10.14 -38.66
N ASN A 24 -10.22 -10.41 -37.98
CA ASN A 24 -10.44 -9.88 -36.64
C ASN A 24 -9.37 -10.50 -35.75
N ASN A 25 -8.21 -9.86 -35.66
CA ASN A 25 -7.34 -9.96 -34.50
C ASN A 25 -8.00 -9.22 -33.33
N ASP A 26 -9.20 -9.67 -32.94
CA ASP A 26 -9.70 -9.49 -31.59
C ASP A 26 -8.97 -10.52 -30.74
N ALA A 27 -7.73 -10.19 -30.39
CA ALA A 27 -7.12 -10.69 -29.18
C ALA A 27 -8.03 -10.22 -28.04
N LYS A 28 -9.04 -11.05 -27.74
CA LYS A 28 -9.92 -10.91 -26.58
C LYS A 28 -9.04 -10.86 -25.35
N ASN A 29 -8.77 -9.65 -24.89
CA ASN A 29 -8.18 -9.37 -23.59
C ASN A 29 -9.14 -9.87 -22.52
N GLY A 30 -9.07 -11.16 -22.20
CA GLY A 30 -9.50 -11.67 -20.91
C GLY A 30 -8.48 -11.19 -19.90
N THR A 31 -8.76 -10.06 -19.26
CA THR A 31 -7.95 -9.51 -18.18
C THR A 31 -8.14 -10.37 -16.94
N ILE A 32 -7.19 -11.27 -16.72
CA ILE A 32 -6.99 -12.06 -15.49
C ILE A 32 -6.63 -11.07 -14.35
N PRO A 33 -7.04 -11.31 -13.07
CA PRO A 33 -6.86 -10.39 -11.93
C PRO A 33 -5.45 -9.82 -11.79
N SER A 34 -5.32 -8.70 -11.06
CA SER A 34 -4.08 -7.95 -10.81
C SER A 34 -3.00 -8.80 -10.11
N ILE A 35 -2.30 -9.64 -10.88
CA ILE A 35 -1.29 -10.58 -10.39
C ILE A 35 0.02 -9.83 -10.18
N ASN A 36 0.40 -9.67 -8.91
CA ASN A 36 1.73 -9.22 -8.50
C ASN A 36 2.82 -10.05 -9.20
N SER A 37 3.91 -9.40 -9.64
CA SER A 37 5.11 -10.08 -10.12
C SER A 37 5.71 -10.96 -9.01
N CYS A 38 5.24 -12.19 -8.90
CA CYS A 38 5.59 -13.13 -7.86
C CYS A 38 6.83 -13.94 -8.28
N SER A 39 7.70 -14.26 -7.34
CA SER A 39 8.84 -15.15 -7.58
C SER A 39 8.98 -16.20 -6.49
N PHE A 40 8.96 -17.47 -6.87
CA PHE A 40 9.36 -18.59 -6.02
C PHE A 40 10.84 -18.95 -6.24
N PHE A 41 11.66 -18.77 -5.20
CA PHE A 41 13.10 -19.08 -5.18
C PHE A 41 13.34 -20.45 -4.54
N CYS A 42 13.88 -21.39 -5.32
CA CYS A 42 14.22 -22.73 -4.86
C CYS A 42 15.75 -22.89 -4.83
N PHE A 43 16.31 -23.16 -3.65
CA PHE A 43 17.75 -23.38 -3.49
C PHE A 43 18.07 -24.86 -3.64
N THR A 44 19.15 -25.20 -4.33
CA THR A 44 19.60 -26.59 -4.45
C THR A 44 21.12 -26.69 -4.40
N HIS A 45 21.61 -27.27 -3.31
CA HIS A 45 23.02 -27.48 -3.02
C HIS A 45 23.24 -28.99 -2.82
N PRO A 46 23.41 -29.77 -3.91
CA PRO A 46 23.71 -31.18 -3.80
C PRO A 46 25.07 -31.38 -3.13
N LYS A 47 25.19 -32.41 -2.30
CA LYS A 47 26.48 -32.82 -1.74
C LYS A 47 27.48 -33.14 -2.84
N ASN A 48 28.78 -33.08 -2.51
CA ASN A 48 29.83 -33.57 -3.39
C ASN A 48 29.53 -35.02 -3.81
N ASN A 49 29.72 -35.31 -5.10
CA ASN A 49 29.45 -36.58 -5.77
C ASN A 49 27.97 -36.90 -6.07
N VAL A 50 27.00 -36.09 -5.59
CA VAL A 50 25.59 -36.27 -5.96
C VAL A 50 25.29 -35.51 -7.26
N LYS A 51 24.70 -36.21 -8.23
CA LYS A 51 24.28 -35.63 -9.52
C LYS A 51 22.82 -35.21 -9.45
N LEU A 52 22.50 -34.02 -9.97
CA LEU A 52 21.11 -33.56 -10.06
C LEU A 52 20.30 -34.41 -11.04
N SER A 53 19.03 -34.67 -10.70
CA SER A 53 18.04 -35.16 -11.66
C SER A 53 17.15 -34.00 -12.13
N LYS A 54 16.76 -34.01 -13.41
CA LYS A 54 15.77 -33.06 -13.93
C LYS A 54 14.39 -33.27 -13.30
N ASP A 55 14.06 -34.51 -12.92
CA ASP A 55 12.75 -34.88 -12.36
C ASP A 55 12.49 -34.18 -11.02
N ASN A 56 13.55 -33.88 -10.27
CA ASN A 56 13.48 -33.12 -9.02
C ASN A 56 12.85 -31.73 -9.19
N PHE A 57 12.93 -31.16 -10.40
CA PHE A 57 12.37 -29.84 -10.69
C PHE A 57 11.00 -29.92 -11.35
N ASN A 58 10.63 -31.04 -11.99
CA ASN A 58 9.39 -31.17 -12.75
C ASN A 58 8.16 -30.91 -11.88
N GLU A 59 8.14 -31.46 -10.66
CA GLU A 59 7.06 -31.33 -9.68
C GLU A 59 6.94 -29.94 -9.01
N LEU A 60 7.87 -29.01 -9.30
CA LEU A 60 7.97 -27.72 -8.61
C LEU A 60 7.82 -26.52 -9.55
N ASN A 61 7.03 -25.52 -9.15
CA ASN A 61 6.85 -24.27 -9.92
C ASN A 61 7.88 -23.20 -9.55
N CYS A 62 9.15 -23.60 -9.43
CA CYS A 62 10.25 -22.67 -9.16
C CYS A 62 10.40 -21.66 -10.28
N THR A 63 10.36 -20.36 -9.96
CA THR A 63 10.64 -19.29 -10.93
C THR A 63 12.14 -18.94 -10.98
N HIS A 64 12.84 -19.19 -9.87
CA HIS A 64 14.27 -18.95 -9.72
C HIS A 64 14.89 -20.18 -9.07
N ILE A 65 15.91 -20.75 -9.72
CA ILE A 65 16.72 -21.83 -9.18
C ILE A 65 18.06 -21.24 -8.75
N ILE A 66 18.37 -21.38 -7.47
CA ILE A 66 19.61 -20.89 -6.86
C ILE A 66 20.52 -22.08 -6.62
N TYR A 67 21.66 -22.12 -7.32
CA TYR A 67 22.48 -23.31 -7.40
C TYR A 67 23.89 -23.12 -6.85
N GLY A 68 24.29 -24.09 -6.02
CA GLY A 68 25.64 -24.36 -5.52
C GLY A 68 26.26 -23.22 -4.72
N VAL A 69 26.68 -23.45 -3.47
CA VAL A 69 27.43 -22.44 -2.70
C VAL A 69 28.87 -22.40 -3.22
N MET A 70 29.16 -21.45 -4.10
CA MET A 70 30.48 -21.24 -4.70
C MET A 70 31.27 -20.21 -3.89
N LYS A 71 32.57 -20.44 -3.68
CA LYS A 71 33.46 -19.52 -2.98
C LYS A 71 34.22 -18.64 -3.96
N VAL A 72 34.59 -17.45 -3.52
CA VAL A 72 35.50 -16.56 -4.24
C VAL A 72 36.89 -16.70 -3.63
N ASN A 73 37.90 -17.08 -4.42
CA ASN A 73 39.29 -17.12 -3.93
C ASN A 73 39.96 -15.74 -3.98
N ASP A 74 41.20 -15.66 -3.49
CA ASP A 74 42.00 -14.42 -3.50
C ASP A 74 42.29 -13.90 -4.92
N LYS A 75 42.19 -14.76 -5.94
CA LYS A 75 42.29 -14.38 -7.36
C LYS A 75 40.97 -13.87 -7.95
N MET A 76 39.91 -13.73 -7.14
CA MET A 76 38.55 -13.34 -7.56
C MET A 76 37.87 -14.34 -8.49
N GLU A 77 38.33 -15.59 -8.51
CA GLU A 77 37.74 -16.68 -9.29
C GLU A 77 36.63 -17.32 -8.49
N ILE A 78 35.53 -17.67 -9.17
CA ILE A 78 34.40 -18.38 -8.59
C ILE A 78 34.69 -19.87 -8.67
N ILE A 79 34.79 -20.51 -7.52
CA ILE A 79 35.14 -21.92 -7.41
C ILE A 79 33.96 -22.66 -6.79
N SER A 80 33.52 -23.70 -7.49
CA SER A 80 32.66 -24.71 -6.90
C SER A 80 33.51 -25.82 -6.29
N GLU A 81 33.16 -26.24 -5.07
CA GLU A 81 33.75 -27.41 -4.42
C GLU A 81 33.10 -28.73 -4.89
N ASN A 82 32.04 -28.67 -5.72
CA ASN A 82 31.34 -29.85 -6.21
C ASN A 82 31.99 -30.39 -7.50
N ILE A 83 32.51 -31.61 -7.42
CA ILE A 83 33.19 -32.27 -8.55
C ILE A 83 32.31 -32.45 -9.80
N ASN A 84 30.98 -32.49 -9.64
CA ASN A 84 30.01 -32.74 -10.72
C ASN A 84 29.64 -31.47 -11.51
N ASP A 85 30.17 -30.31 -11.13
CA ASP A 85 29.84 -29.02 -11.75
C ASP A 85 30.61 -28.80 -13.06
N GLY A 86 31.92 -29.05 -13.04
CA GLY A 86 32.83 -28.74 -14.15
C GLY A 86 33.39 -29.95 -14.92
N ILE A 87 33.30 -31.16 -14.38
CA ILE A 87 34.01 -32.34 -14.93
C ILE A 87 33.03 -33.28 -15.62
N ILE A 88 33.33 -33.63 -16.88
CA ILE A 88 32.60 -34.66 -17.63
C ILE A 88 33.22 -36.02 -17.28
N LEU A 89 32.69 -36.68 -16.26
CA LEU A 89 32.81 -38.14 -16.13
C LEU A 89 31.46 -38.70 -16.61
N ASN A 90 31.44 -39.28 -17.81
CA ASN A 90 30.27 -39.90 -18.48
C ASN A 90 28.89 -39.29 -18.12
N GLY A 91 28.48 -38.26 -18.88
CA GLY A 91 27.14 -37.67 -18.82
C GLY A 91 27.12 -36.14 -18.66
N TYR A 92 25.94 -35.59 -18.34
CA TYR A 92 25.77 -34.16 -18.07
C TYR A 92 26.35 -33.73 -16.71
N THR A 93 27.03 -32.59 -16.68
CA THR A 93 27.36 -31.89 -15.42
C THR A 93 26.09 -31.32 -14.79
N ASN A 94 26.14 -30.99 -13.49
CA ASN A 94 25.01 -30.36 -12.81
C ASN A 94 24.58 -29.05 -13.50
N TYR A 95 25.54 -28.24 -13.97
CA TYR A 95 25.24 -27.04 -14.75
C TYR A 95 24.49 -27.32 -16.06
N LYS A 96 24.84 -28.40 -16.77
CA LYS A 96 24.14 -28.80 -18.00
C LYS A 96 22.71 -29.24 -17.70
N ILE A 97 22.49 -29.98 -16.62
CA ILE A 97 21.15 -30.43 -16.18
C ILE A 97 20.27 -29.21 -15.86
N LEU A 98 20.78 -28.24 -15.12
CA LEU A 98 20.05 -27.02 -14.79
C LEU A 98 19.71 -26.19 -16.04
N ASN A 99 20.61 -26.16 -17.03
CA ASN A 99 20.32 -25.53 -18.31
C ASN A 99 19.23 -26.24 -19.12
N ILE A 100 19.13 -27.57 -19.01
CA ILE A 100 18.02 -28.33 -19.61
C ILE A 100 16.72 -27.95 -18.91
N VAL A 101 16.68 -28.01 -17.57
CA VAL A 101 15.50 -27.61 -16.77
C VAL A 101 15.05 -26.20 -17.11
N LYS A 102 15.99 -25.25 -17.20
CA LYS A 102 15.72 -23.85 -17.58
C LYS A 102 15.17 -23.71 -19.00
N LYS A 103 15.57 -24.56 -19.95
CA LYS A 103 15.07 -24.53 -21.33
C LYS A 103 13.68 -25.16 -21.44
N GLU A 104 13.44 -26.25 -20.71
CA GLU A 104 12.17 -26.97 -20.71
C GLU A 104 11.09 -26.19 -19.95
N LYS A 105 11.44 -25.60 -18.80
CA LYS A 105 10.56 -24.72 -18.04
C LYS A 105 10.67 -23.29 -18.56
N ASN A 106 9.76 -22.90 -19.45
CA ASN A 106 9.68 -21.53 -19.91
C ASN A 106 9.59 -20.59 -18.69
N ASN A 107 10.40 -19.52 -18.66
CA ASN A 107 10.46 -18.51 -17.60
C ASN A 107 11.21 -18.81 -16.29
N VAL A 108 11.99 -19.89 -16.19
CA VAL A 108 12.86 -20.11 -15.02
C VAL A 108 14.18 -19.35 -15.17
N LYS A 109 14.62 -18.68 -14.09
CA LYS A 109 15.95 -18.08 -14.01
C LYS A 109 16.90 -18.92 -13.19
N LEU A 110 18.12 -19.11 -13.69
CA LEU A 110 19.17 -19.86 -13.03
C LEU A 110 20.22 -18.89 -12.48
N LEU A 111 20.41 -18.88 -11.16
CA LEU A 111 21.38 -18.01 -10.48
C LEU A 111 22.43 -18.84 -9.73
N ALA A 112 23.69 -18.43 -9.79
CA ALA A 112 24.78 -19.07 -9.02
C ALA A 112 24.81 -18.50 -7.61
N ASP A 113 24.84 -19.34 -6.57
CA ASP A 113 24.95 -18.90 -5.18
C ASP A 113 26.42 -18.63 -4.83
N VAL A 114 26.82 -17.37 -4.84
CA VAL A 114 28.22 -16.95 -4.65
C VAL A 114 28.41 -16.40 -3.25
N MET A 115 29.32 -17.00 -2.49
CA MET A 115 29.75 -16.55 -1.18
C MET A 115 31.06 -15.78 -1.27
N TYR A 116 31.00 -14.49 -0.96
CA TYR A 116 32.15 -13.62 -0.84
C TYR A 116 32.44 -13.36 0.65
N ASP A 117 33.67 -13.59 1.07
CA ASP A 117 34.17 -13.31 2.42
C ASP A 117 34.87 -11.94 2.41
N SER A 118 34.36 -10.98 3.20
CA SER A 118 34.91 -9.63 3.22
C SER A 118 36.17 -9.48 4.08
N THR A 119 36.57 -10.49 4.85
CA THR A 119 37.72 -10.41 5.77
C THR A 119 39.03 -9.99 5.10
N ASN A 120 39.22 -10.36 3.83
CA ASN A 120 40.42 -9.99 3.07
C ASN A 120 40.35 -8.57 2.45
N GLY A 121 39.23 -7.85 2.59
CA GLY A 121 39.06 -6.47 2.12
C GLY A 121 39.19 -6.28 0.59
N LEU A 122 39.19 -7.36 -0.20
CA LEU A 122 39.65 -7.30 -1.57
C LEU A 122 38.76 -6.44 -2.49
N LEU A 123 37.44 -6.34 -2.23
CA LEU A 123 36.54 -5.45 -2.99
C LEU A 123 36.85 -3.95 -2.81
N GLU A 124 37.72 -3.56 -1.86
CA GLU A 124 38.19 -2.19 -1.73
C GLU A 124 39.04 -1.75 -2.94
N PHE A 125 39.74 -2.70 -3.56
CA PHE A 125 40.63 -2.47 -4.69
C PHE A 125 39.91 -2.63 -6.04
N GLU A 126 40.06 -1.64 -6.92
CA GLU A 126 39.44 -1.61 -8.26
C GLU A 126 39.84 -2.81 -9.13
N TYR A 127 41.12 -3.19 -9.08
CA TYR A 127 41.63 -4.36 -9.78
C TYR A 127 40.84 -5.63 -9.43
N HIS A 128 40.60 -5.85 -8.14
CA HIS A 128 39.90 -7.02 -7.64
C HIS A 128 38.40 -6.98 -7.98
N ARG A 129 37.72 -5.83 -7.83
CA ARG A 129 36.32 -5.67 -8.26
C ARG A 129 36.14 -5.99 -9.74
N THR A 130 36.97 -5.40 -10.59
CA THR A 130 36.96 -5.64 -12.05
C THR A 130 37.21 -7.12 -12.37
N LYS A 131 38.20 -7.73 -11.70
CA LYS A 131 38.51 -9.15 -11.89
C LYS A 131 37.35 -10.05 -11.47
N PHE A 132 36.69 -9.73 -10.35
CA PHE A 132 35.51 -10.46 -9.88
C PHE A 132 34.36 -10.39 -10.88
N ILE A 133 34.02 -9.18 -11.34
CA ILE A 133 32.98 -8.96 -12.35
C ILE A 133 33.28 -9.74 -13.64
N ASN A 134 34.51 -9.68 -14.14
CA ASN A 134 34.93 -10.39 -15.35
C ASN A 134 34.85 -11.91 -15.19
N ASN A 135 35.23 -12.44 -14.02
CA ASN A 135 35.12 -13.87 -13.73
C ASN A 135 33.67 -14.34 -13.64
N ILE A 136 32.78 -13.53 -13.06
CA ILE A 136 31.33 -13.79 -13.10
C ILE A 136 30.85 -13.82 -14.56
N ILE A 137 31.10 -12.78 -15.35
CA ILE A 137 30.66 -12.71 -16.76
C ILE A 137 31.18 -13.91 -17.57
N LYS A 138 32.44 -14.32 -17.35
CA LYS A 138 33.04 -15.50 -17.98
C LYS A 138 32.28 -16.77 -17.62
N MET A 139 32.00 -16.98 -16.33
CA MET A 139 31.23 -18.14 -15.84
C MET A 139 29.81 -18.16 -16.42
N MET A 140 29.13 -17.01 -16.42
CA MET A 140 27.75 -16.87 -16.93
C MET A 140 27.67 -17.17 -18.43
N LYS A 141 28.65 -16.71 -19.23
CA LYS A 141 28.74 -17.04 -20.67
C LYS A 141 28.95 -18.53 -20.90
N HIS A 142 29.81 -19.15 -20.11
CA HIS A 142 30.17 -20.55 -20.30
C HIS A 142 29.04 -21.50 -19.88
N TRP A 143 28.36 -21.18 -18.77
CA TRP A 143 27.35 -22.07 -18.16
C TRP A 143 25.91 -21.58 -18.27
N ALA A 144 25.65 -20.48 -18.98
CA ALA A 144 24.31 -19.93 -19.25
C ALA A 144 23.46 -19.59 -18.01
N PHE A 145 24.09 -19.22 -16.89
CA PHE A 145 23.42 -18.60 -15.75
C PHE A 145 22.85 -17.21 -16.12
N ASP A 146 21.74 -16.81 -15.50
CA ASP A 146 21.11 -15.49 -15.67
C ASP A 146 21.65 -14.45 -14.69
N GLY A 147 22.51 -14.84 -13.75
CA GLY A 147 23.01 -13.96 -12.70
C GLY A 147 23.57 -14.70 -11.50
N ILE A 148 23.76 -13.95 -10.42
CA ILE A 148 24.26 -14.46 -9.13
C ILE A 148 23.30 -14.14 -7.99
N PHE A 149 23.26 -15.03 -7.01
CA PHE A 149 22.76 -14.79 -5.66
C PHE A 149 23.99 -14.56 -4.77
N LEU A 150 24.19 -13.34 -4.30
CA LEU A 150 25.40 -12.96 -3.57
C LEU A 150 25.16 -13.04 -2.05
N ARG A 151 25.95 -13.90 -1.40
CA ARG A 151 26.10 -13.97 0.06
C ARG A 151 27.34 -13.19 0.45
N THR A 152 27.16 -12.29 1.41
CA THR A 152 28.22 -11.48 1.99
C THR A 152 27.76 -10.99 3.37
N ASP A 153 28.64 -10.30 4.10
CA ASP A 153 28.39 -9.70 5.41
C ASP A 153 27.93 -8.24 5.36
N ASN A 154 27.41 -7.77 6.51
CA ASN A 154 26.99 -6.38 6.72
C ASN A 154 28.14 -5.38 6.54
N ASP A 155 29.35 -5.73 6.95
CA ASP A 155 30.51 -4.84 6.98
C ASP A 155 30.79 -4.31 5.57
N ILE A 156 30.85 -5.19 4.56
CA ILE A 156 31.05 -4.75 3.18
C ILE A 156 29.81 -4.08 2.58
N LEU A 157 28.58 -4.57 2.84
CA LEU A 157 27.34 -4.00 2.30
C LEU A 157 27.10 -2.56 2.72
N SER A 158 27.58 -2.19 3.90
CA SER A 158 27.49 -0.83 4.42
C SER A 158 28.50 0.14 3.78
N THR A 159 29.50 -0.37 3.05
CA THR A 159 30.60 0.46 2.53
C THR A 159 30.33 1.07 1.15
N LYS A 160 30.96 2.22 0.91
CA LYS A 160 31.04 2.85 -0.43
C LYS A 160 31.72 1.97 -1.49
N TYR A 161 32.56 1.01 -1.08
CA TYR A 161 33.29 0.13 -2.00
C TYR A 161 32.36 -0.90 -2.65
N PHE A 162 31.41 -1.42 -1.88
CA PHE A 162 30.36 -2.27 -2.43
C PHE A 162 29.45 -1.50 -3.40
N GLU A 163 29.19 -0.22 -3.11
CA GLU A 163 28.48 0.65 -4.05
C GLU A 163 29.24 0.82 -5.37
N LYS A 164 30.57 1.02 -5.32
CA LYS A 164 31.43 1.05 -6.51
C LYS A 164 31.39 -0.27 -7.27
N PHE A 165 31.46 -1.41 -6.58
CA PHE A 165 31.31 -2.73 -7.18
C PHE A 165 29.99 -2.85 -7.96
N LEU A 166 28.86 -2.40 -7.40
CA LEU A 166 27.57 -2.44 -8.10
C LEU A 166 27.53 -1.51 -9.33
N ASN A 167 28.19 -0.35 -9.28
CA ASN A 167 28.29 0.54 -10.45
C ASN A 167 29.13 -0.09 -11.57
N GLU A 168 30.30 -0.63 -11.22
CA GLU A 168 31.20 -1.31 -12.15
C GLU A 168 30.52 -2.56 -12.74
N TRP A 169 29.77 -3.32 -11.93
CA TRP A 169 28.95 -4.43 -12.37
C TRP A 169 27.92 -3.98 -13.41
N GLU A 170 27.20 -2.89 -13.15
CA GLU A 170 26.19 -2.38 -14.08
C GLU A 170 26.81 -2.01 -15.43
N VAL A 171 27.93 -1.29 -15.44
CA VAL A 171 28.63 -0.91 -16.67
C VAL A 171 29.07 -2.15 -17.44
N ALA A 172 29.81 -3.06 -16.80
CA ALA A 172 30.36 -4.25 -17.44
C ALA A 172 29.28 -5.20 -17.96
N THR A 173 28.16 -5.35 -17.23
CA THR A 173 27.06 -6.22 -17.66
C THR A 173 26.24 -5.61 -18.78
N ASN A 174 26.07 -4.28 -18.82
CA ASN A 174 25.44 -3.59 -19.94
C ASN A 174 26.27 -3.74 -21.22
N GLU A 175 27.60 -3.60 -21.14
CA GLU A 175 28.50 -3.86 -22.27
C GLU A 175 28.45 -5.32 -22.72
N ALA A 176 28.46 -6.26 -21.77
CA ALA A 176 28.38 -7.68 -22.05
C ALA A 176 27.01 -8.12 -22.60
N SER A 177 25.93 -7.37 -22.32
CA SER A 177 24.55 -7.67 -22.76
C SER A 177 24.44 -7.80 -24.28
N SER A 178 25.17 -6.97 -25.03
CA SER A 178 25.26 -7.05 -26.49
C SER A 178 25.72 -8.43 -26.98
N LYS A 179 26.63 -9.08 -26.22
CA LYS A 179 27.18 -10.42 -26.49
C LYS A 179 26.34 -11.55 -25.87
N LEU A 180 25.31 -11.22 -25.11
CA LEU A 180 24.42 -12.15 -24.38
C LEU A 180 22.99 -12.13 -24.96
N ASN A 181 22.83 -11.84 -26.25
CA ASN A 181 21.54 -11.71 -26.92
C ASN A 181 20.59 -10.72 -26.20
N GLY A 182 21.14 -9.62 -25.69
CA GLY A 182 20.39 -8.59 -24.95
C GLY A 182 19.99 -8.98 -23.52
N LYS A 183 20.44 -10.14 -23.01
CA LYS A 183 20.15 -10.54 -21.62
C LYS A 183 21.05 -9.77 -20.65
N LYS A 184 20.42 -8.99 -19.76
CA LYS A 184 21.09 -8.35 -18.62
C LYS A 184 21.25 -9.35 -17.48
N LEU A 185 22.49 -9.54 -17.02
CA LEU A 185 22.80 -10.39 -15.88
C LEU A 185 22.23 -9.79 -14.58
N GLN A 186 21.69 -10.65 -13.72
CA GLN A 186 21.01 -10.26 -12.50
C GLN A 186 21.89 -10.47 -11.27
N ILE A 187 21.72 -9.62 -10.26
CA ILE A 187 22.31 -9.81 -8.94
C ILE A 187 21.18 -9.80 -7.90
N VAL A 188 21.07 -10.87 -7.12
CA VAL A 188 20.19 -10.95 -5.96
C VAL A 188 21.06 -10.88 -4.72
N LEU A 189 20.74 -9.98 -3.80
CA LEU A 189 21.52 -9.81 -2.58
C LEU A 189 20.81 -10.48 -1.41
N ARG A 190 21.51 -11.36 -0.69
CA ARG A 190 21.04 -11.89 0.60
C ARG A 190 21.28 -10.87 1.70
N ILE A 191 20.26 -10.60 2.50
CA ILE A 191 20.35 -9.76 3.70
C ILE A 191 19.75 -10.53 4.88
N ASN A 192 20.51 -10.66 5.97
CA ASN A 192 19.98 -11.21 7.21
C ASN A 192 19.13 -10.15 7.94
N SER A 193 18.05 -10.58 8.58
CA SER A 193 17.10 -9.70 9.26
C SER A 193 17.71 -8.67 10.23
N PRO A 194 18.73 -8.96 11.06
CA PRO A 194 19.22 -7.99 12.04
C PRO A 194 19.96 -6.82 11.38
N TRP A 195 20.38 -6.97 10.12
CA TRP A 195 21.11 -5.94 9.38
C TRP A 195 20.18 -4.91 8.74
N ILE A 196 18.86 -5.14 8.70
CA ILE A 196 17.93 -4.24 8.01
C ILE A 196 17.93 -2.83 8.62
N SER A 197 17.96 -2.72 9.95
CA SER A 197 18.06 -1.43 10.64
C SER A 197 19.46 -0.79 10.51
N GLN A 198 20.51 -1.61 10.49
CA GLN A 198 21.90 -1.16 10.33
C GLN A 198 22.17 -0.65 8.91
N LEU A 199 21.56 -1.30 7.92
CA LEU A 199 21.66 -0.95 6.51
C LEU A 199 20.71 0.17 6.11
N LYS A 200 19.95 0.79 7.03
CA LYS A 200 18.92 1.79 6.72
C LYS A 200 19.37 2.72 5.58
N ASP A 201 20.46 3.47 5.76
CA ASP A 201 20.92 4.52 4.83
C ASP A 201 21.36 3.98 3.45
N ASN A 202 21.72 2.70 3.38
CA ASN A 202 22.21 2.03 2.17
C ASN A 202 21.17 1.13 1.50
N LEU A 203 20.17 0.63 2.24
CA LEU A 203 19.21 -0.36 1.77
C LEU A 203 18.43 0.09 0.51
N PRO A 204 17.93 1.33 0.39
CA PRO A 204 17.31 1.80 -0.85
C PRO A 204 18.30 1.85 -2.01
N LYS A 205 19.55 2.27 -1.76
CA LYS A 205 20.60 2.34 -2.78
C LYS A 205 20.92 0.95 -3.31
N LEU A 206 21.11 -0.02 -2.40
CA LEU A 206 21.29 -1.43 -2.74
C LEU A 206 20.10 -1.95 -3.56
N ALA A 207 18.86 -1.76 -3.06
CA ALA A 207 17.63 -2.19 -3.73
C ALA A 207 17.47 -1.62 -5.15
N SER A 208 17.96 -0.40 -5.39
CA SER A 208 17.89 0.27 -6.69
C SER A 208 18.85 -0.35 -7.73
N LYS A 209 19.99 -0.88 -7.28
CA LYS A 209 21.04 -1.42 -8.16
C LYS A 209 20.98 -2.93 -8.35
N VAL A 210 20.31 -3.65 -7.45
CA VAL A 210 20.17 -5.11 -7.50
C VAL A 210 18.81 -5.54 -8.06
N TYR A 211 18.71 -6.78 -8.55
CA TYR A 211 17.48 -7.34 -9.10
C TYR A 211 16.41 -7.55 -8.01
N LYS A 212 16.77 -8.26 -6.93
CA LYS A 212 15.93 -8.53 -5.75
C LYS A 212 16.78 -8.50 -4.47
N LEU A 213 16.15 -8.19 -3.34
CA LEU A 213 16.68 -8.40 -2.00
C LEU A 213 16.04 -9.65 -1.41
N PHE A 214 16.85 -10.62 -1.02
CA PHE A 214 16.41 -11.81 -0.33
C PHE A 214 16.62 -11.61 1.18
N ILE A 215 15.54 -11.33 1.90
CA ILE A 215 15.58 -11.05 3.34
C ILE A 215 15.17 -12.31 4.08
N THR A 216 16.02 -12.80 4.99
CA THR A 216 15.80 -14.06 5.71
C THR A 216 16.36 -13.97 7.13
N MET A 217 15.89 -14.83 8.03
CA MET A 217 16.53 -14.99 9.33
C MET A 217 17.93 -15.59 9.17
N PRO A 218 18.91 -15.15 9.98
CA PRO A 218 20.24 -15.75 9.96
C PRO A 218 20.14 -17.22 10.39
N ASN A 219 21.04 -18.03 9.84
CA ASN A 219 21.30 -19.35 10.40
C ASN A 219 22.27 -19.16 11.58
N PRO A 220 21.97 -19.64 12.80
CA PRO A 220 22.91 -19.60 13.92
C PRO A 220 24.28 -20.16 13.51
N ASN A 221 25.33 -19.40 13.87
CA ASN A 221 26.71 -19.74 13.52
C ASN A 221 27.17 -20.96 14.35
N HIS A 222 27.80 -21.94 13.70
CA HIS A 222 28.25 -23.17 14.37
C HIS A 222 29.25 -22.93 15.52
N ASN A 223 29.98 -21.81 15.48
CA ASN A 223 30.99 -21.46 16.48
C ASN A 223 30.43 -20.66 17.67
N THR A 224 29.17 -20.22 17.64
CA THR A 224 28.61 -19.50 18.78
C THR A 224 28.32 -20.50 19.90
N LYS A 225 28.82 -20.21 21.11
CA LYS A 225 28.34 -20.86 22.34
C LYS A 225 26.95 -20.33 22.71
N ASP A 226 26.08 -20.14 21.73
CA ASP A 226 24.73 -19.71 22.01
C ASP A 226 24.02 -20.84 22.71
N ASN A 227 23.55 -20.55 23.91
CA ASN A 227 22.81 -21.49 24.73
C ASN A 227 21.32 -21.15 24.73
N LYS A 228 20.84 -20.26 23.85
CA LYS A 228 19.44 -19.89 23.74
C LYS A 228 18.76 -20.53 22.54
N ILE A 229 17.51 -20.94 22.75
CA ILE A 229 16.65 -21.47 21.71
C ILE A 229 16.16 -20.31 20.85
N GLU A 230 16.49 -20.37 19.56
CA GLU A 230 15.92 -19.47 18.57
C GLU A 230 14.82 -20.19 17.80
N HIS A 231 13.71 -19.49 17.59
CA HIS A 231 12.61 -20.02 16.80
C HIS A 231 12.90 -19.88 15.30
N ILE A 232 12.59 -20.89 14.48
CA ILE A 232 12.76 -20.85 13.02
C ILE A 232 11.79 -19.86 12.41
N ASP A 233 12.32 -18.77 11.86
CA ASP A 233 11.56 -17.75 11.14
C ASP A 233 10.33 -17.25 11.91
N PRO A 234 10.49 -16.66 13.10
CA PRO A 234 9.37 -16.21 13.91
C PRO A 234 8.56 -15.18 13.12
N LEU A 235 7.24 -15.40 12.98
CA LEU A 235 6.42 -14.49 12.18
C LEU A 235 6.15 -13.17 12.91
N TYR A 236 5.61 -13.22 14.12
CA TYR A 236 5.19 -12.02 14.87
C TYR A 236 6.10 -11.73 16.07
N THR A 237 6.07 -10.47 16.51
CA THR A 237 6.70 -10.00 17.74
C THR A 237 5.91 -10.46 18.96
N SER A 238 6.60 -10.75 20.06
CA SER A 238 5.99 -11.03 21.35
C SER A 238 6.89 -10.52 22.48
N PRO A 239 6.46 -10.56 23.76
CA PRO A 239 7.35 -10.23 24.87
C PRO A 239 8.64 -11.06 24.90
N GLN A 240 8.66 -12.25 24.29
CA GLN A 240 9.82 -13.13 24.18
C GLN A 240 10.56 -13.01 22.84
N ILE A 241 9.87 -12.59 21.77
CA ILE A 241 10.42 -12.46 20.41
C ILE A 241 10.61 -10.96 20.10
N PRO A 242 11.85 -10.44 20.17
CA PRO A 242 12.12 -9.03 19.91
C PRO A 242 11.86 -8.66 18.45
N ASP A 243 11.72 -7.35 18.20
CA ASP A 243 11.40 -6.78 16.88
C ASP A 243 12.34 -7.26 15.75
N TYR A 244 13.63 -7.42 16.04
CA TYR A 244 14.64 -7.83 15.04
C TYR A 244 14.61 -9.33 14.68
N ASP A 245 13.95 -10.15 15.51
CA ASP A 245 13.77 -11.59 15.27
C ASP A 245 12.41 -11.92 14.65
N SER A 246 11.53 -10.92 14.48
CA SER A 246 10.25 -11.09 13.83
C SER A 246 10.32 -10.78 12.33
N LEU A 247 10.00 -11.77 11.49
CA LEU A 247 9.91 -11.61 10.04
C LEU A 247 8.95 -10.49 9.65
N SER A 248 7.75 -10.46 10.24
CA SER A 248 6.73 -9.49 9.87
C SER A 248 7.15 -8.05 10.16
N LYS A 249 7.84 -7.84 11.29
CA LYS A 249 8.39 -6.55 11.68
C LYS A 249 9.49 -6.10 10.73
N VAL A 250 10.55 -6.91 10.58
CA VAL A 250 11.76 -6.55 9.83
C VAL A 250 11.48 -6.31 8.34
N ILE A 251 10.70 -7.21 7.71
CA ILE A 251 10.38 -7.09 6.29
C ILE A 251 9.52 -5.84 6.04
N SER A 252 8.60 -5.53 6.96
CA SER A 252 7.81 -4.34 6.81
C SER A 252 8.61 -3.05 7.00
N GLU A 253 9.56 -3.02 7.93
CA GLU A 253 10.47 -1.88 8.07
C GLU A 253 11.29 -1.64 6.80
N ALA A 254 11.86 -2.70 6.21
CA ALA A 254 12.55 -2.61 4.93
C ALA A 254 11.68 -1.92 3.86
N ASN A 255 10.41 -2.31 3.78
CA ASN A 255 9.46 -1.76 2.81
C ASN A 255 9.01 -0.33 3.13
N LYS A 256 8.37 -0.13 4.28
CA LYS A 256 7.63 1.10 4.61
C LYS A 256 8.56 2.17 5.21
N LEU A 257 9.49 1.79 6.07
CA LEU A 257 10.40 2.73 6.75
C LEU A 257 11.62 3.04 5.87
N TYR A 258 12.20 2.01 5.25
CA TYR A 258 13.41 2.13 4.42
C TYR A 258 13.13 2.13 2.91
N ASN A 259 11.86 2.33 2.51
CA ASN A 259 11.40 2.58 1.13
C ASN A 259 11.79 1.53 0.07
N VAL A 260 12.10 0.29 0.48
CA VAL A 260 12.33 -0.82 -0.45
C VAL A 260 11.01 -1.24 -1.09
N PRO A 261 10.86 -1.27 -2.44
CA PRO A 261 9.64 -1.73 -3.05
C PRO A 261 9.25 -3.15 -2.60
N LYS A 262 7.97 -3.41 -2.29
CA LYS A 262 7.44 -4.78 -2.02
C LYS A 262 7.89 -5.77 -3.10
N THR A 263 7.82 -5.37 -4.37
CA THR A 263 8.23 -6.17 -5.53
C THR A 263 9.74 -6.50 -5.58
N LYS A 264 10.59 -5.79 -4.83
CA LYS A 264 12.02 -6.09 -4.72
C LYS A 264 12.33 -7.11 -3.62
N ILE A 265 11.44 -7.29 -2.65
CA ILE A 265 11.68 -8.15 -1.48
C ILE A 265 11.23 -9.56 -1.79
N VAL A 266 12.12 -10.52 -1.58
CA VAL A 266 11.83 -11.96 -1.53
C VAL A 266 12.02 -12.40 -0.08
N VAL A 267 10.98 -13.00 0.50
CA VAL A 267 11.00 -13.47 1.89
C VAL A 267 11.58 -14.87 1.92
N GLY A 268 12.74 -15.03 2.56
CA GLY A 268 13.43 -16.31 2.69
C GLY A 268 13.02 -17.06 3.95
N LEU A 269 12.51 -18.28 3.76
CA LEU A 269 12.12 -19.20 4.82
C LEU A 269 13.08 -20.41 4.90
N ASN A 270 13.59 -20.64 6.10
CA ASN A 270 14.39 -21.77 6.52
C ASN A 270 13.49 -23.00 6.73
N ILE A 271 13.77 -24.08 6.00
CA ILE A 271 12.99 -25.34 6.09
C ILE A 271 13.73 -26.43 6.86
N TRP A 272 14.98 -26.18 7.22
CA TRP A 272 15.76 -27.09 8.05
C TRP A 272 15.24 -27.09 9.47
N ALA A 273 15.01 -28.28 10.03
CA ALA A 273 14.66 -28.41 11.43
C ALA A 273 15.86 -28.10 12.33
N ARG A 274 15.59 -27.53 13.50
CA ARG A 274 16.56 -27.26 14.57
C ARG A 274 16.30 -28.20 15.74
N GLY A 275 17.25 -29.08 16.03
CA GLY A 275 17.21 -29.98 17.20
C GLY A 275 18.04 -29.43 18.35
N TYR A 276 17.44 -29.33 19.53
CA TYR A 276 18.07 -28.84 20.76
C TYR A 276 18.01 -29.90 21.86
N LEU A 277 19.10 -30.03 22.62
CA LEU A 277 19.09 -30.75 23.89
C LEU A 277 18.74 -29.76 25.02
N LEU A 278 17.51 -29.80 25.50
CA LEU A 278 17.01 -28.84 26.49
C LEU A 278 17.77 -28.94 27.82
N SER A 279 17.96 -27.80 28.50
CA SER A 279 18.51 -27.79 29.87
C SER A 279 17.48 -28.29 30.88
N ASN A 280 16.21 -28.01 30.58
CA ASN A 280 15.03 -28.43 31.32
C ASN A 280 13.91 -28.63 30.30
N ASP A 281 13.23 -29.77 30.34
CA ASP A 281 12.23 -30.12 29.31
C ASP A 281 10.99 -29.20 29.33
N SER A 282 10.81 -28.36 30.37
CA SER A 282 9.78 -27.31 30.43
C SER A 282 10.20 -25.95 29.83
N LEU A 283 11.49 -25.76 29.51
CA LEU A 283 12.05 -24.50 29.02
C LEU A 283 12.42 -24.61 27.54
N PHE A 284 11.42 -24.50 26.67
CA PHE A 284 11.59 -24.55 25.21
C PHE A 284 11.07 -23.30 24.46
N HIS A 285 10.70 -22.23 25.17
CA HIS A 285 10.29 -20.98 24.53
C HIS A 285 11.46 -20.27 23.84
N HIS A 286 11.18 -19.35 22.92
CA HIS A 286 12.20 -18.48 22.34
C HIS A 286 13.01 -17.77 23.43
N GLY A 287 14.34 -17.87 23.38
CA GLY A 287 15.27 -17.35 24.38
C GLY A 287 15.55 -18.26 25.59
N ALA A 288 14.89 -19.42 25.70
CA ALA A 288 15.13 -20.40 26.77
C ALA A 288 16.48 -21.12 26.61
N SER A 289 17.04 -21.64 27.70
CA SER A 289 18.38 -22.23 27.68
C SER A 289 18.44 -23.71 27.28
N HIS A 290 19.37 -24.07 26.39
CA HIS A 290 19.70 -25.46 26.02
C HIS A 290 21.17 -25.80 26.33
N LYS A 291 21.52 -27.09 26.35
CA LYS A 291 22.86 -27.59 26.78
C LYS A 291 24.00 -27.32 25.79
N ASN A 292 23.71 -26.68 24.65
CA ASN A 292 24.66 -26.49 23.53
C ASN A 292 25.37 -27.78 23.08
N GLU A 293 24.64 -28.91 23.07
CA GLU A 293 25.09 -30.20 22.57
C GLU A 293 24.15 -30.66 21.45
N PHE A 294 24.70 -31.04 20.30
CA PHE A 294 23.92 -31.45 19.12
C PHE A 294 24.26 -32.89 18.69
N LYS A 295 23.22 -33.70 18.47
CA LYS A 295 23.40 -35.05 17.89
C LYS A 295 23.75 -34.95 16.42
N LYS A 296 24.48 -35.95 15.92
CA LYS A 296 24.83 -36.06 14.50
C LYS A 296 23.56 -36.22 13.65
N SER A 297 23.39 -35.43 12.60
CA SER A 297 22.38 -35.70 11.57
C SER A 297 22.83 -36.90 10.73
N ASN A 298 21.90 -37.83 10.48
CA ASN A 298 22.10 -38.99 9.61
C ASN A 298 22.21 -38.59 8.15
N VAL A 299 21.54 -37.49 7.78
CA VAL A 299 21.60 -36.95 6.41
C VAL A 299 22.85 -36.12 6.23
N THR A 300 23.08 -35.06 7.00
CA THR A 300 24.21 -34.15 6.77
C THR A 300 25.54 -34.70 7.29
N GLY A 301 25.51 -35.57 8.31
CA GLY A 301 26.68 -36.07 9.00
C GLY A 301 27.29 -35.09 10.01
N LEU A 302 26.63 -33.95 10.26
CA LEU A 302 27.15 -32.86 11.09
C LEU A 302 26.52 -32.83 12.49
N HIS A 303 27.26 -32.32 13.47
CA HIS A 303 26.82 -32.08 14.86
C HIS A 303 26.48 -30.60 15.08
N ASN A 304 25.61 -30.04 14.25
CA ASN A 304 25.33 -28.60 14.24
C ASN A 304 23.85 -28.26 14.57
N GLY A 305 23.06 -29.27 14.91
CA GLY A 305 21.65 -29.12 15.27
C GLY A 305 20.70 -28.96 14.09
N TYR A 306 21.15 -29.10 12.84
CA TYR A 306 20.28 -29.03 11.66
C TYR A 306 19.92 -30.42 11.13
N TYR A 307 18.63 -30.62 10.88
CA TYR A 307 18.05 -31.90 10.44
C TYR A 307 17.07 -31.69 9.28
N THR A 308 16.90 -32.70 8.43
CA THR A 308 15.91 -32.66 7.36
C THR A 308 14.49 -32.91 7.89
N TYR A 309 13.49 -32.53 7.11
CA TYR A 309 12.08 -32.85 7.38
C TYR A 309 11.89 -34.37 7.60
N SER A 310 12.53 -35.20 6.77
CA SER A 310 12.48 -36.67 6.87
C SER A 310 13.11 -37.23 8.14
N GLU A 311 14.18 -36.63 8.66
CA GLU A 311 14.77 -37.03 9.93
C GLU A 311 13.81 -36.76 11.10
N VAL A 312 13.15 -35.61 11.11
CA VAL A 312 12.22 -35.24 12.18
C VAL A 312 10.95 -36.09 12.14
N CYS A 313 10.34 -36.27 10.98
CA CYS A 313 9.10 -37.04 10.87
C CYS A 313 9.28 -38.52 11.31
N LYS A 314 10.45 -39.11 11.03
CA LYS A 314 10.80 -40.47 11.45
C LYS A 314 11.16 -40.61 12.93
N THR A 315 11.70 -39.56 13.53
CA THR A 315 12.13 -39.58 14.94
C THR A 315 11.08 -39.08 15.90
N LYS A 316 9.96 -38.53 15.41
CA LYS A 316 8.84 -38.03 16.22
C LYS A 316 8.43 -39.08 17.26
N ASP A 317 8.51 -38.70 18.53
CA ASP A 317 8.06 -39.53 19.63
C ASP A 317 6.54 -39.39 19.78
N HIS A 318 5.82 -40.46 19.44
CA HIS A 318 4.37 -40.54 19.57
C HIS A 318 3.92 -40.94 20.98
N GLU A 319 4.84 -41.26 21.90
CA GLU A 319 4.53 -41.62 23.29
C GLU A 319 4.39 -40.41 24.20
N ILE A 320 5.08 -39.31 23.87
CA ILE A 320 5.10 -38.09 24.70
C ILE A 320 3.74 -37.42 24.74
N ASP A 321 3.26 -37.22 25.97
CA ASP A 321 2.07 -36.43 26.26
C ASP A 321 2.47 -34.99 26.55
N TYR A 322 2.36 -34.13 25.54
CA TYR A 322 2.73 -32.71 25.67
C TYR A 322 1.81 -31.94 26.63
N SER A 323 0.63 -32.47 27.00
CA SER A 323 -0.29 -31.80 27.93
C SER A 323 0.29 -31.62 29.33
N LYS A 324 1.33 -32.40 29.69
CA LYS A 324 2.02 -32.34 30.98
C LYS A 324 3.06 -31.21 31.06
N TYR A 325 3.42 -30.59 29.94
CA TYR A 325 4.45 -29.54 29.92
C TYR A 325 3.83 -28.17 30.20
N LYS A 326 4.20 -27.56 31.35
CA LYS A 326 3.91 -26.15 31.63
C LYS A 326 4.97 -25.27 30.98
N SER A 327 4.69 -24.76 29.80
CA SER A 327 5.53 -23.77 29.11
C SER A 327 5.36 -22.38 29.74
N ILE A 328 6.46 -21.62 29.86
CA ILE A 328 6.43 -20.17 30.20
C ILE A 328 5.89 -19.34 29.02
N SER A 329 6.06 -19.82 27.78
CA SER A 329 5.36 -19.23 26.62
C SER A 329 3.87 -19.53 26.76
N LEU A 330 3.11 -18.47 27.03
CA LEU A 330 1.68 -18.51 27.33
C LEU A 330 0.84 -18.96 26.13
N ASN A 331 1.45 -19.07 24.94
CA ASN A 331 0.82 -19.28 23.65
C ASN A 331 1.22 -20.60 22.95
N VAL A 332 1.61 -21.63 23.72
CA VAL A 332 2.07 -22.93 23.18
C VAL A 332 1.02 -24.03 23.34
N PHE A 333 0.53 -24.61 22.22
CA PHE A 333 -0.57 -25.60 22.20
C PHE A 333 -0.51 -26.56 20.99
N GLU A 334 -1.47 -27.48 20.86
CA GLU A 334 -1.71 -28.25 19.61
C GLU A 334 -2.39 -27.35 18.57
N GLY A 335 -1.86 -27.25 17.34
CA GLY A 335 -2.53 -26.53 16.25
C GLY A 335 -3.36 -27.42 15.33
N ILE A 336 -3.91 -26.84 14.26
CA ILE A 336 -4.80 -27.52 13.32
C ILE A 336 -4.04 -27.95 12.06
N ASN A 337 -4.20 -29.22 11.65
CA ASN A 337 -3.78 -29.67 10.31
C ASN A 337 -4.85 -29.30 9.26
N GLU A 338 -4.43 -28.70 8.15
CA GLU A 338 -5.27 -28.49 6.98
C GLU A 338 -4.99 -29.60 5.95
N ASN A 339 -6.05 -30.25 5.43
CA ASN A 339 -5.89 -31.23 4.36
C ASN A 339 -5.69 -30.48 3.03
N ILE A 340 -4.46 -30.52 2.51
CA ILE A 340 -4.16 -30.02 1.17
C ILE A 340 -3.91 -31.22 0.27
N ASP A 341 -4.75 -31.39 -0.76
CA ASP A 341 -4.45 -32.35 -1.83
C ASP A 341 -3.15 -31.97 -2.54
N MET A 342 -2.12 -32.81 -2.40
CA MET A 342 -0.79 -32.59 -2.94
C MET A 342 -0.57 -33.25 -4.30
N THR A 343 -1.63 -33.79 -4.94
CA THR A 343 -1.54 -34.39 -6.26
C THR A 343 -1.43 -33.34 -7.40
N ASN A 344 -0.55 -33.64 -8.37
CA ASN A 344 -0.17 -32.91 -9.60
C ASN A 344 -0.41 -31.39 -9.68
N VAL A 345 0.60 -30.62 -9.26
CA VAL A 345 0.79 -29.21 -9.64
C VAL A 345 1.47 -29.16 -11.02
N THR A 346 0.72 -29.35 -12.11
CA THR A 346 1.25 -29.18 -13.49
C THR A 346 0.53 -28.04 -14.20
N ASN A 347 1.29 -27.20 -14.91
CA ASN A 347 0.77 -26.09 -15.72
C ASN A 347 -0.19 -26.62 -16.80
N ASP A 348 -1.46 -26.20 -16.75
CA ASP A 348 -2.41 -26.39 -17.84
C ASP A 348 -2.02 -25.52 -19.05
N GLU A 349 -1.09 -26.00 -19.88
CA GLU A 349 -0.87 -25.46 -21.23
C GLU A 349 -0.91 -26.54 -22.34
N ASN A 350 -1.24 -27.80 -22.01
CA ASN A 350 -1.20 -28.91 -22.97
C ASN A 350 -2.57 -29.42 -23.47
N SER A 351 -3.60 -28.58 -23.52
CA SER A 351 -4.83 -28.90 -24.28
C SER A 351 -4.82 -28.25 -25.67
N LEU A 352 -3.77 -28.47 -26.44
CA LEU A 352 -3.69 -28.10 -27.86
C LEU A 352 -3.08 -29.27 -28.66
N LEU A 353 -3.79 -30.39 -28.71
CA LEU A 353 -3.58 -31.41 -29.75
C LEU A 353 -4.93 -31.79 -30.38
N PRO A 354 -5.04 -31.76 -31.72
CA PRO A 354 -6.27 -32.02 -32.44
C PRO A 354 -6.51 -33.52 -32.64
N ASP A 355 -7.79 -33.84 -32.87
CA ASP A 355 -8.33 -35.12 -33.37
C ASP A 355 -8.42 -36.31 -32.40
N GLY A 356 -9.55 -36.34 -31.68
CA GLY A 356 -10.52 -37.42 -31.86
C GLY A 356 -10.16 -38.82 -31.38
N ILE A 357 -10.03 -39.05 -30.06
CA ILE A 357 -10.41 -40.33 -29.43
C ILE A 357 -11.12 -40.04 -28.11
N ILE A 358 -12.39 -40.41 -28.03
CA ILE A 358 -13.25 -40.35 -26.85
C ILE A 358 -12.80 -41.46 -25.89
N LEU A 359 -12.18 -41.10 -24.77
CA LEU A 359 -12.13 -41.95 -23.57
C LEU A 359 -12.68 -41.13 -22.40
N GLN A 360 -13.85 -41.55 -21.93
CA GLN A 360 -14.49 -41.09 -20.71
C GLN A 360 -13.54 -41.35 -19.53
N SER A 361 -13.08 -40.29 -18.88
CA SER A 361 -12.69 -40.35 -17.49
C SER A 361 -13.11 -39.05 -16.79
N ASP A 362 -13.78 -39.28 -15.68
CA ASP A 362 -14.51 -38.34 -14.84
C ASP A 362 -13.62 -37.33 -14.09
N LYS A 363 -14.26 -36.21 -13.74
CA LYS A 363 -13.95 -35.28 -12.63
C LYS A 363 -12.68 -34.43 -12.75
N SER A 364 -12.83 -33.23 -13.32
CA SER A 364 -12.06 -32.07 -12.90
C SER A 364 -12.62 -31.57 -11.56
N SER A 365 -11.82 -31.66 -10.50
CA SER A 365 -12.13 -31.08 -9.20
C SER A 365 -11.19 -29.90 -8.97
N ASN A 366 -11.75 -28.69 -8.87
CA ASN A 366 -11.03 -27.55 -8.31
C ASN A 366 -10.74 -27.85 -6.82
N PRO A 367 -9.54 -27.54 -6.32
CA PRO A 367 -9.09 -28.03 -5.02
C PRO A 367 -9.78 -27.28 -3.87
N VAL A 368 -10.81 -27.90 -3.30
CA VAL A 368 -11.45 -27.48 -2.05
C VAL A 368 -10.60 -27.96 -0.87
N ILE A 369 -9.95 -27.04 -0.17
CA ILE A 369 -9.27 -27.30 1.12
C ILE A 369 -10.36 -27.46 2.19
N SER A 370 -10.46 -28.64 2.79
CA SER A 370 -11.40 -28.93 3.89
C SER A 370 -10.67 -29.15 5.21
N LYS A 371 -11.25 -28.64 6.31
CA LYS A 371 -10.75 -28.87 7.67
C LYS A 371 -11.20 -30.25 8.17
N ARG A 372 -10.33 -30.95 8.89
CA ARG A 372 -10.66 -32.23 9.57
C ARG A 372 -11.79 -32.00 10.59
N GLU A 373 -12.93 -32.66 10.46
CA GLU A 373 -13.91 -32.76 11.54
C GLU A 373 -13.35 -33.66 12.64
N VAL A 374 -13.05 -33.09 13.82
CA VAL A 374 -12.49 -33.80 14.96
C VAL A 374 -13.62 -34.49 15.73
N LYS A 375 -13.67 -35.83 15.69
CA LYS A 375 -14.47 -36.63 16.63
C LYS A 375 -13.76 -36.66 17.99
N ASN A 376 -14.49 -36.35 19.06
CA ASN A 376 -14.04 -36.37 20.46
C ASN A 376 -13.63 -37.78 20.91
N ASN A 377 -12.39 -38.18 20.64
CA ASN A 377 -11.66 -39.13 21.48
C ASN A 377 -10.49 -38.36 22.10
N GLU A 378 -10.17 -38.64 23.37
CA GLU A 378 -9.09 -38.02 24.15
C GLU A 378 -7.84 -37.78 23.29
N LYS A 379 -7.69 -36.54 22.82
CA LYS A 379 -6.66 -36.16 21.85
C LYS A 379 -5.32 -36.14 22.58
N LYS A 380 -4.46 -37.10 22.26
CA LYS A 380 -3.04 -36.98 22.51
C LYS A 380 -2.52 -35.82 21.67
N ILE A 381 -1.99 -34.79 22.32
CA ILE A 381 -1.29 -33.72 21.62
C ILE A 381 -0.04 -34.37 21.03
N ASP A 382 0.17 -34.30 19.72
CA ASP A 382 1.32 -34.92 19.04
C ASP A 382 2.35 -33.88 18.56
N LEU A 383 2.09 -32.59 18.76
CA LEU A 383 2.88 -31.49 18.21
C LEU A 383 2.77 -30.25 19.11
N ILE A 384 3.89 -29.55 19.31
CA ILE A 384 3.97 -28.24 19.95
C ILE A 384 3.83 -27.17 18.87
N TYR A 385 2.91 -26.22 19.04
CA TYR A 385 2.75 -25.06 18.17
C TYR A 385 2.76 -23.78 19.00
N ASP A 386 3.68 -22.86 18.66
CA ASP A 386 3.74 -21.52 19.24
C ASP A 386 3.05 -20.53 18.30
N VAL A 387 1.95 -19.92 18.78
CA VAL A 387 1.09 -19.00 18.02
C VAL A 387 1.80 -17.66 17.74
N ASP A 388 2.76 -17.25 18.55
CA ASP A 388 3.45 -15.97 18.38
C ASP A 388 4.51 -16.08 17.28
N SER A 389 5.34 -17.12 17.31
CA SER A 389 6.33 -17.35 16.25
C SER A 389 5.75 -18.03 15.00
N GLN A 390 4.54 -18.60 15.07
CA GLN A 390 3.98 -19.43 14.01
C GLN A 390 4.90 -20.61 13.65
N THR A 391 5.37 -21.33 14.67
CA THR A 391 6.32 -22.45 14.50
C THR A 391 5.86 -23.71 15.20
N THR A 392 6.23 -24.84 14.62
CA THR A 392 5.92 -26.18 15.13
C THR A 392 7.16 -26.86 15.70
N ALA A 393 6.94 -27.76 16.67
CA ALA A 393 8.01 -28.49 17.32
C ALA A 393 7.55 -29.86 17.84
N VAL A 394 8.47 -30.83 17.92
CA VAL A 394 8.26 -32.14 18.51
C VAL A 394 9.46 -32.57 19.35
N PHE A 395 9.24 -33.41 20.34
CA PHE A 395 10.29 -34.22 20.93
C PHE A 395 10.52 -35.47 20.08
N GLY A 396 11.78 -35.76 19.78
CA GLY A 396 12.18 -36.99 19.13
C GLY A 396 12.47 -38.10 20.14
N THR A 397 12.31 -39.36 19.72
CA THR A 397 12.67 -40.57 20.49
C THR A 397 14.15 -40.61 20.90
N ASN A 398 14.97 -39.79 20.25
CA ASN A 398 16.36 -39.58 20.60
C ASN A 398 16.56 -38.52 21.70
N GLY A 399 15.52 -37.99 22.32
CA GLY A 399 15.61 -36.99 23.39
C GLY A 399 15.95 -35.57 22.92
N LEU A 400 15.86 -35.27 21.62
CA LEU A 400 15.98 -33.90 21.11
C LEU A 400 14.62 -33.22 21.01
N TYR A 401 14.58 -31.93 21.32
CA TYR A 401 13.49 -31.04 20.96
C TYR A 401 13.75 -30.48 19.56
N TYR A 402 12.94 -30.88 18.60
CA TYR A 402 12.99 -30.43 17.21
C TYR A 402 11.99 -29.31 16.98
N GLN A 403 12.47 -28.14 16.63
CA GLN A 403 11.65 -27.16 15.93
C GLN A 403 11.74 -27.41 14.43
N TYR A 404 10.61 -27.43 13.74
CA TYR A 404 10.56 -27.69 12.30
C TYR A 404 9.33 -27.03 11.68
N VAL A 405 9.31 -26.94 10.34
CA VAL A 405 8.14 -26.50 9.59
C VAL A 405 7.37 -27.75 9.18
N ASP A 406 6.14 -27.91 9.67
CA ASP A 406 5.25 -29.00 9.26
C ASP A 406 4.46 -28.61 8.00
N ALA A 407 4.39 -29.50 7.00
CA ALA A 407 3.83 -29.19 5.68
C ALA A 407 2.30 -29.12 5.65
N GLU A 408 1.60 -29.78 6.57
CA GLU A 408 0.13 -29.77 6.65
C GLU A 408 -0.39 -28.88 7.78
N HIS A 409 0.51 -28.29 8.57
CA HIS A 409 0.13 -27.50 9.72
C HIS A 409 -0.13 -26.04 9.37
N GLU A 410 -1.15 -25.45 10.01
CA GLU A 410 -1.55 -24.05 9.79
C GLU A 410 -0.41 -23.04 9.93
N SER A 411 0.56 -23.31 10.82
CA SER A 411 1.74 -22.46 11.05
C SER A 411 2.49 -22.09 9.76
N PHE A 412 2.70 -23.05 8.85
CA PHE A 412 3.39 -22.80 7.60
C PHE A 412 2.51 -22.02 6.61
N PHE A 413 1.23 -22.38 6.50
CA PHE A 413 0.28 -21.66 5.67
C PHE A 413 0.12 -20.20 6.11
N ASN A 414 0.16 -19.93 7.41
CA ASN A 414 0.05 -18.58 7.95
C ASN A 414 1.22 -17.70 7.54
N LYS A 415 2.45 -18.23 7.51
CA LYS A 415 3.62 -17.53 6.95
C LYS A 415 3.43 -17.23 5.46
N LEU A 416 2.98 -18.21 4.67
CA LEU A 416 2.78 -18.02 3.23
C LEU A 416 1.65 -17.05 2.90
N ARG A 417 0.51 -17.17 3.59
CA ARG A 417 -0.62 -16.23 3.52
C ARG A 417 -0.17 -14.83 3.90
N TRP A 418 0.64 -14.69 4.96
CA TRP A 418 1.18 -13.39 5.36
C TRP A 418 2.03 -12.74 4.25
N ILE A 419 2.94 -13.51 3.60
CA ILE A 419 3.76 -13.00 2.49
C ILE A 419 2.88 -12.59 1.30
N SER A 420 1.90 -13.43 0.95
CA SER A 420 0.99 -13.23 -0.18
C SER A 420 0.06 -12.03 0.03
N ASN A 421 -0.62 -11.98 1.18
CA ASN A 421 -1.54 -10.90 1.55
C ASN A 421 -0.84 -9.53 1.60
N ASN A 422 0.44 -9.51 2.01
CA ASN A 422 1.23 -8.28 1.99
C ASN A 422 1.77 -7.91 0.60
N GLY A 423 1.68 -8.78 -0.40
CA GLY A 423 2.10 -8.52 -1.78
C GLY A 423 3.61 -8.40 -1.98
N TYR A 424 4.42 -9.12 -1.20
CA TYR A 424 5.87 -9.14 -1.40
C TYR A 424 6.24 -9.83 -2.71
N GLY A 425 7.36 -9.41 -3.30
CA GLY A 425 7.79 -9.81 -4.64
C GLY A 425 8.21 -11.26 -4.79
N GLY A 426 8.13 -12.07 -3.73
CA GLY A 426 8.39 -13.50 -3.76
C GLY A 426 8.58 -14.16 -2.41
N VAL A 427 8.62 -15.49 -2.44
CA VAL A 427 9.02 -16.36 -1.34
C VAL A 427 10.18 -17.22 -1.80
N GLY A 428 11.14 -17.50 -0.92
CA GLY A 428 12.15 -18.49 -1.20
C GLY A 428 12.28 -19.48 -0.07
N LEU A 429 12.31 -20.75 -0.42
CA LEU A 429 12.63 -21.80 0.53
C LEU A 429 14.12 -22.08 0.43
N THR A 430 14.77 -22.19 1.59
CA THR A 430 16.16 -22.69 1.66
C THR A 430 16.30 -24.09 1.04
N ASN A 431 17.51 -24.64 1.12
CA ASN A 431 17.93 -25.81 0.36
C ASN A 431 16.88 -26.94 0.25
N MET A 432 16.48 -27.31 -0.97
CA MET A 432 15.52 -28.37 -1.27
C MET A 432 15.87 -29.70 -0.59
N GLN A 433 17.15 -29.95 -0.30
CA GLN A 433 17.62 -31.12 0.41
C GLN A 433 17.20 -31.17 1.89
N GLY A 434 16.75 -30.06 2.47
CA GLY A 434 16.16 -30.03 3.81
C GLY A 434 14.71 -30.53 3.83
N ASP A 435 14.06 -30.60 2.67
CA ASP A 435 12.70 -31.13 2.50
C ASP A 435 12.69 -32.66 2.40
N ASP A 436 11.52 -33.27 2.34
CA ASP A 436 11.36 -34.71 2.12
C ASP A 436 11.53 -35.07 0.63
N ILE A 437 12.77 -35.30 0.21
CA ILE A 437 13.14 -35.57 -1.20
C ILE A 437 12.60 -36.92 -1.69
N GLU A 438 12.57 -37.92 -0.81
CA GLU A 438 12.20 -39.30 -1.16
C GLU A 438 10.73 -39.61 -0.88
N GLY A 439 10.01 -38.72 -0.17
CA GLY A 439 8.60 -38.91 0.18
C GLY A 439 8.40 -39.89 1.35
N GLU A 440 9.37 -39.97 2.25
CA GLU A 440 9.38 -40.94 3.36
C GLU A 440 8.39 -40.60 4.48
N CYS A 441 7.96 -39.33 4.57
CA CYS A 441 7.01 -38.88 5.58
C CYS A 441 5.54 -39.09 5.17
N GLY A 442 5.28 -39.69 4.00
CA GLY A 442 3.92 -39.99 3.52
C GLY A 442 3.24 -38.87 2.72
N TYR A 443 3.91 -37.73 2.53
CA TYR A 443 3.37 -36.56 1.80
C TYR A 443 3.84 -36.46 0.34
N GLY A 444 4.52 -37.49 -0.16
CA GLY A 444 5.22 -37.46 -1.44
C GLY A 444 6.44 -36.53 -1.41
N LYS A 445 7.09 -36.36 -2.57
CA LYS A 445 8.34 -35.58 -2.66
C LYS A 445 8.11 -34.08 -2.49
N TYR A 446 9.04 -33.41 -1.82
CA TYR A 446 9.11 -31.96 -1.63
C TYR A 446 7.79 -31.33 -1.10
N PRO A 447 7.21 -31.86 -0.01
CA PRO A 447 5.92 -31.40 0.49
C PRO A 447 5.90 -29.89 0.79
N LEU A 448 6.98 -29.34 1.37
CA LEU A 448 7.04 -27.90 1.68
C LEU A 448 7.08 -27.05 0.40
N HIS A 449 7.80 -27.47 -0.64
CA HIS A 449 7.85 -26.75 -1.91
C HIS A 449 6.55 -26.85 -2.72
N LYS A 450 5.84 -27.98 -2.63
CA LYS A 450 4.53 -28.17 -3.26
C LYS A 450 3.48 -27.25 -2.66
N VAL A 451 3.46 -27.12 -1.34
CA VAL A 451 2.61 -26.17 -0.63
C VAL A 451 2.82 -24.73 -1.13
N VAL A 452 4.07 -24.30 -1.27
CA VAL A 452 4.38 -22.96 -1.80
C VAL A 452 3.89 -22.81 -3.24
N SER A 453 4.16 -23.79 -4.10
CA SER A 453 3.73 -23.76 -5.51
C SER A 453 2.21 -23.66 -5.67
N LYS A 454 1.45 -24.22 -4.72
CA LYS A 454 -0.02 -24.20 -4.72
C LYS A 454 -0.58 -22.87 -4.20
N ILE A 455 -0.01 -22.31 -3.14
CA ILE A 455 -0.48 -21.06 -2.51
C ILE A 455 0.01 -19.81 -3.30
N PHE A 456 1.19 -19.87 -3.90
CA PHE A 456 1.82 -18.77 -4.63
C PHE A 456 1.85 -19.04 -6.14
N GLN A 457 0.76 -18.72 -6.85
CA GLN A 457 0.70 -18.78 -8.31
C GLN A 457 1.28 -17.48 -8.93
N CYS A 458 2.40 -17.57 -9.66
CA CYS A 458 3.05 -16.41 -10.30
C CYS A 458 2.87 -16.42 -11.84
N SER A 459 2.43 -15.32 -12.46
CA SER A 459 2.40 -15.15 -13.94
C SER A 459 3.12 -13.85 -14.39
N LYS A 460 3.45 -13.74 -15.68
CA LYS A 460 4.31 -12.69 -16.29
C LYS A 460 3.48 -11.70 -17.13
N HIS A 461 3.76 -10.39 -17.03
CA HIS A 461 3.09 -9.31 -17.79
C HIS A 461 4.05 -8.44 -18.62
N SER A 462 3.52 -7.83 -19.69
CA SER A 462 4.04 -6.60 -20.30
C SER A 462 3.52 -5.38 -19.54
N ALA A 463 4.30 -4.31 -19.47
CA ALA A 463 3.90 -3.10 -18.75
C ALA A 463 2.66 -2.46 -19.38
N ILE A 464 1.59 -2.28 -18.60
CA ILE A 464 0.39 -1.55 -19.05
C ILE A 464 0.75 -0.05 -19.04
N THR A 465 0.43 0.68 -20.11
CA THR A 465 0.59 2.14 -20.14
C THR A 465 -0.74 2.79 -19.82
N GLY A 466 -0.76 3.73 -18.86
CA GLY A 466 -2.00 4.22 -18.27
C GLY A 466 -2.53 3.28 -17.18
N ASN A 467 -3.65 3.65 -16.56
CA ASN A 467 -4.33 2.99 -15.43
C ASN A 467 -4.02 3.53 -14.01
N ASN A 468 -3.21 4.58 -13.87
CA ASN A 468 -3.07 5.26 -12.58
C ASN A 468 -4.35 6.04 -12.23
N GLU A 469 -4.99 5.69 -11.11
CA GLU A 469 -6.38 6.07 -10.76
C GLU A 469 -6.61 7.59 -10.66
N CYS A 470 -5.71 8.31 -10.01
CA CYS A 470 -5.82 9.76 -9.79
C CYS A 470 -4.99 10.54 -10.81
N THR A 471 -5.57 11.60 -11.38
CA THR A 471 -4.81 12.53 -12.23
C THR A 471 -3.74 13.24 -11.40
N ARG A 472 -2.47 12.87 -11.64
CA ARG A 472 -1.25 13.45 -11.07
C ARG A 472 -0.25 13.70 -12.19
N ILE A 473 -0.13 14.95 -12.62
CA ILE A 473 0.78 15.34 -13.69
C ILE A 473 2.12 15.76 -13.08
N CYS A 474 3.14 14.94 -13.28
CA CYS A 474 4.51 15.22 -12.87
C CYS A 474 5.23 15.94 -14.00
N LYS A 475 5.39 17.27 -13.88
CA LYS A 475 6.11 18.09 -14.86
C LYS A 475 7.60 18.10 -14.56
N VAL A 476 8.38 17.92 -15.61
CA VAL A 476 9.85 17.84 -15.58
C VAL A 476 10.46 18.78 -16.60
N THR A 477 11.61 19.36 -16.28
CA THR A 477 12.39 20.18 -17.21
C THR A 477 13.78 19.52 -17.38
N PRO A 478 13.93 18.51 -18.27
CA PRO A 478 15.18 17.75 -18.45
C PRO A 478 16.45 18.60 -18.63
N SER A 479 16.37 19.75 -19.30
CA SER A 479 17.49 20.68 -19.51
C SER A 479 18.01 21.34 -18.23
N MET A 480 17.23 21.31 -17.15
CA MET A 480 17.63 21.84 -15.84
C MET A 480 18.25 20.79 -14.92
N SER A 481 18.29 19.51 -15.32
CA SER A 481 18.79 18.43 -14.47
C SER A 481 19.37 17.27 -15.27
N ASP A 482 20.66 17.00 -15.07
CA ASP A 482 21.33 15.83 -15.63
C ASP A 482 20.95 14.50 -14.94
N LYS A 483 20.12 14.57 -13.88
CA LYS A 483 19.80 13.44 -13.03
C LYS A 483 18.66 12.60 -13.60
N ASN A 484 18.79 11.28 -13.49
CA ASN A 484 17.73 10.36 -13.90
C ASN A 484 16.61 10.28 -12.85
N ILE A 485 15.48 10.94 -13.12
CA ILE A 485 14.31 10.90 -12.24
C ILE A 485 13.72 9.48 -12.08
N PHE A 486 13.90 8.57 -13.04
CA PHE A 486 13.26 7.26 -13.02
C PHE A 486 13.90 6.30 -11.99
N LYS A 487 15.06 6.67 -11.45
CA LYS A 487 15.83 5.84 -10.51
C LYS A 487 15.05 5.49 -9.25
N ASN A 488 14.43 6.50 -8.62
CA ASN A 488 13.72 6.35 -7.33
C ASN A 488 12.20 6.63 -7.44
N LEU A 489 11.73 7.11 -8.59
CA LEU A 489 10.32 7.39 -8.82
C LEU A 489 9.51 6.09 -8.77
N LYS A 490 8.41 6.06 -8.00
CA LYS A 490 7.43 4.96 -8.07
C LYS A 490 6.42 5.29 -9.17
N SER A 491 6.10 4.34 -10.04
CA SER A 491 5.26 4.63 -11.21
C SER A 491 3.85 5.11 -10.86
N PHE A 492 3.26 4.58 -9.77
CA PHE A 492 1.94 5.02 -9.31
C PHE A 492 1.93 6.43 -8.71
N TYR A 493 3.08 7.12 -8.56
CA TYR A 493 3.13 8.51 -8.09
C TYR A 493 2.59 9.50 -9.12
N CYS A 494 2.71 9.20 -10.41
CA CYS A 494 2.32 10.07 -11.50
C CYS A 494 1.29 9.35 -12.37
N SER A 495 0.21 9.98 -12.80
CA SER A 495 -0.58 9.45 -13.94
C SER A 495 -0.04 9.93 -15.28
N HIS A 496 0.62 11.08 -15.29
CA HIS A 496 1.30 11.63 -16.47
C HIS A 496 2.70 12.11 -16.09
N ILE A 497 3.67 11.89 -16.96
CA ILE A 497 4.99 12.53 -16.92
C ILE A 497 5.02 13.54 -18.06
N SER A 498 5.11 14.83 -17.74
CA SER A 498 5.02 15.92 -18.70
C SER A 498 6.37 16.59 -18.91
N ILE A 499 6.87 16.59 -20.14
CA ILE A 499 8.10 17.28 -20.53
C ILE A 499 7.79 18.77 -20.72
N ASP A 500 8.31 19.63 -19.85
CA ASP A 500 8.15 21.09 -19.82
C ASP A 500 9.42 21.81 -20.30
N ASP A 501 9.88 21.39 -21.49
CA ASP A 501 11.12 21.87 -22.11
C ASP A 501 11.00 22.21 -23.58
N VAL A 502 9.86 21.86 -24.18
CA VAL A 502 9.66 22.00 -25.60
C VAL A 502 9.25 23.43 -25.93
N THR A 503 10.05 24.06 -26.78
CA THR A 503 9.84 25.43 -27.24
C THR A 503 9.67 25.46 -28.76
N PHE A 504 9.50 26.65 -29.30
CA PHE A 504 9.42 26.88 -30.73
C PHE A 504 9.90 28.29 -31.04
N ASN A 505 10.40 28.46 -32.25
CA ASN A 505 10.73 29.79 -32.77
C ASN A 505 9.52 30.44 -33.45
N ALA A 506 9.67 31.72 -33.81
CA ALA A 506 8.60 32.55 -34.36
C ALA A 506 8.01 32.02 -35.70
N ILE A 507 8.72 31.15 -36.42
CA ILE A 507 8.26 30.53 -37.68
C ILE A 507 7.63 29.13 -37.48
N GLY A 508 7.42 28.72 -36.23
CA GLY A 508 6.70 27.49 -35.88
C GLY A 508 7.53 26.21 -35.93
N ASN A 509 8.86 26.28 -36.01
CA ASN A 509 9.67 25.06 -35.83
C ASN A 509 9.72 24.73 -34.33
N ILE A 510 9.42 23.48 -33.99
CA ILE A 510 9.56 22.98 -32.62
C ILE A 510 11.03 22.71 -32.33
N GLU A 511 11.51 23.21 -31.20
CA GLU A 511 12.87 23.05 -30.72
C GLU A 511 12.83 22.22 -29.43
N ILE A 512 13.60 21.13 -29.43
CA ILE A 512 13.63 20.15 -28.34
C ILE A 512 15.09 19.94 -27.94
N PRO A 513 15.45 20.22 -26.68
CA PRO A 513 16.80 19.95 -26.20
C PRO A 513 17.18 18.47 -26.32
N GLU A 514 18.46 18.16 -26.55
CA GLU A 514 18.93 16.78 -26.65
C GLU A 514 18.67 15.98 -25.36
N GLU A 515 18.70 16.66 -24.22
CA GLU A 515 18.37 16.15 -22.88
C GLU A 515 16.93 15.66 -22.82
N SER A 516 16.00 16.34 -23.47
CA SER A 516 14.59 15.92 -23.57
C SER A 516 14.42 14.69 -24.47
N LEU A 517 15.20 14.57 -25.56
CA LEU A 517 15.20 13.37 -26.40
C LEU A 517 15.79 12.16 -25.67
N LYS A 518 16.84 12.37 -24.88
CA LYS A 518 17.41 11.36 -23.97
C LYS A 518 16.38 10.93 -22.92
N PHE A 519 15.69 11.89 -22.30
CA PHE A 519 14.63 11.63 -21.33
C PHE A 519 13.51 10.72 -21.87
N ILE A 520 13.07 10.93 -23.12
CA ILE A 520 12.04 10.07 -23.75
C ILE A 520 12.56 8.64 -23.93
N LYS A 521 13.85 8.45 -24.25
CA LYS A 521 14.47 7.11 -24.33
C LYS A 521 14.52 6.45 -22.94
N ASP A 522 14.89 7.21 -21.91
CA ASP A 522 14.93 6.71 -20.53
C ASP A 522 13.55 6.29 -20.03
N TYR A 523 12.50 7.06 -20.32
CA TYR A 523 11.11 6.70 -20.07
C TYR A 523 10.69 5.40 -20.78
N LYS A 524 11.07 5.24 -22.06
CA LYS A 524 10.79 4.01 -22.83
C LYS A 524 11.48 2.79 -22.21
N ASN A 525 12.68 2.96 -21.67
CA ASN A 525 13.48 1.90 -21.04
C ASN A 525 13.16 1.66 -19.55
N TRP A 526 12.33 2.51 -18.93
CA TRP A 526 11.97 2.37 -17.51
C TRP A 526 11.19 1.07 -17.26
N ASN A 527 11.72 0.19 -16.42
CA ASN A 527 11.16 -1.15 -16.17
C ASN A 527 10.18 -1.15 -14.97
N VAL A 528 8.90 -0.89 -15.25
CA VAL A 528 7.79 -0.86 -14.26
C VAL A 528 6.55 -1.53 -14.84
N ASP A 529 5.70 -2.10 -13.98
CA ASP A 529 4.50 -2.85 -14.40
C ASP A 529 3.41 -1.93 -15.00
N VAL A 530 3.31 -0.70 -14.51
CA VAL A 530 2.38 0.31 -15.02
C VAL A 530 3.16 1.60 -15.30
N LYS A 531 3.15 2.08 -16.55
CA LYS A 531 3.79 3.36 -16.94
C LYS A 531 2.78 4.51 -16.92
N PRO A 532 3.09 5.66 -16.30
CA PRO A 532 2.33 6.89 -16.47
C PRO A 532 2.30 7.31 -17.94
N TYR A 533 1.26 8.02 -18.39
CA TYR A 533 1.23 8.54 -19.75
C TYR A 533 2.34 9.57 -19.98
N LEU A 534 3.01 9.50 -21.14
CA LEU A 534 3.89 10.59 -21.57
C LEU A 534 3.04 11.77 -22.08
N MET A 535 3.41 12.97 -21.65
CA MET A 535 2.72 14.22 -21.95
C MET A 535 3.72 15.28 -22.40
N LEU A 536 3.31 16.16 -23.32
CA LEU A 536 4.14 17.26 -23.82
C LEU A 536 3.58 18.60 -23.35
N THR A 537 4.36 19.39 -22.61
CA THR A 537 4.04 20.80 -22.35
C THR A 537 4.85 21.67 -23.30
N ILE A 538 4.17 22.57 -24.03
CA ILE A 538 4.81 23.42 -25.04
C ILE A 538 4.54 24.91 -24.80
N GLY A 539 5.60 25.70 -24.92
CA GLY A 539 5.58 27.16 -24.94
C GLY A 539 5.58 27.86 -23.59
N SER A 540 5.75 27.13 -22.48
CA SER A 540 5.90 27.70 -21.12
C SER A 540 7.08 28.68 -21.00
N LYS A 541 8.11 28.51 -21.85
CA LYS A 541 9.30 29.36 -21.94
C LYS A 541 9.23 30.42 -23.07
N ALA A 542 8.22 30.37 -23.94
CA ALA A 542 8.08 31.30 -25.06
C ALA A 542 7.43 32.61 -24.60
N ASN A 543 8.02 33.75 -24.98
CA ASN A 543 7.47 35.08 -24.68
C ASN A 543 6.30 35.43 -25.61
N SER A 544 5.56 36.49 -25.28
CA SER A 544 4.36 36.89 -26.01
C SER A 544 4.65 37.37 -27.43
N VAL A 545 5.84 37.86 -27.73
CA VAL A 545 6.23 38.26 -29.09
C VAL A 545 6.29 37.02 -29.98
N ILE A 546 6.95 35.95 -29.53
CA ILE A 546 7.04 34.68 -30.27
C ILE A 546 5.65 34.07 -30.46
N TRP A 547 4.82 34.03 -29.41
CA TRP A 547 3.45 33.53 -29.49
C TRP A 547 2.61 34.31 -30.50
N ARG A 548 2.62 35.65 -30.45
CA ARG A 548 1.87 36.48 -31.40
C ARG A 548 2.37 36.30 -32.82
N THR A 549 3.69 36.32 -33.06
CA THR A 549 4.23 36.11 -34.41
C THR A 549 3.82 34.76 -34.98
N LEU A 550 3.83 33.70 -34.17
CA LEU A 550 3.36 32.38 -34.56
C LEU A 550 1.86 32.36 -34.87
N LEU A 551 1.03 32.84 -33.94
CA LEU A 551 -0.42 32.64 -33.99
C LEU A 551 -1.13 33.61 -34.95
N LEU A 552 -0.59 34.80 -35.18
CA LEU A 552 -1.15 35.79 -36.09
C LEU A 552 -0.81 35.51 -37.56
N ASN A 553 0.21 34.69 -37.83
CA ASN A 553 0.55 34.25 -39.18
C ASN A 553 -0.03 32.86 -39.44
N VAL A 554 -1.00 32.78 -40.35
CA VAL A 554 -1.70 31.52 -40.69
C VAL A 554 -0.73 30.43 -41.15
N PHE A 555 0.26 30.77 -41.98
CA PHE A 555 1.25 29.81 -42.48
C PHE A 555 2.14 29.27 -41.35
N TYR A 556 2.55 30.12 -40.40
CA TYR A 556 3.39 29.69 -39.27
C TYR A 556 2.58 28.84 -38.29
N LYS A 557 1.35 29.23 -37.97
CA LYS A 557 0.42 28.45 -37.12
C LYS A 557 0.17 27.05 -37.70
N GLU A 558 -0.15 26.94 -38.98
CA GLU A 558 -0.37 25.64 -39.63
C GLU A 558 0.90 24.77 -39.64
N LYS A 559 2.04 25.39 -39.95
CA LYS A 559 3.34 24.70 -39.94
C LYS A 559 3.66 24.16 -38.54
N PHE A 560 3.42 24.96 -37.50
CA PHE A 560 3.58 24.54 -36.11
C PHE A 560 2.68 23.36 -35.75
N ILE A 561 1.37 23.43 -36.07
CA ILE A 561 0.44 22.33 -35.80
C ILE A 561 0.89 21.04 -36.50
N LYS A 562 1.28 21.10 -37.78
CA LYS A 562 1.80 19.95 -38.51
C LYS A 562 3.09 19.38 -37.90
N SER A 563 4.01 20.26 -37.49
CA SER A 563 5.25 19.86 -36.80
C SER A 563 4.94 19.18 -35.46
N LEU A 564 3.98 19.70 -34.70
CA LEU A 564 3.54 19.14 -33.43
C LEU A 564 2.92 17.76 -33.61
N LEU A 565 1.99 17.61 -34.56
CA LEU A 565 1.35 16.32 -34.87
C LEU A 565 2.38 15.25 -35.26
N LYS A 566 3.31 15.60 -36.15
CA LYS A 566 4.40 14.70 -36.55
C LYS A 566 5.24 14.26 -35.35
N PHE A 567 5.57 15.20 -34.46
CA PHE A 567 6.35 14.90 -33.27
C PHE A 567 5.61 13.96 -32.31
N VAL A 568 4.36 14.29 -31.95
CA VAL A 568 3.60 13.47 -31.00
C VAL A 568 3.28 12.09 -31.56
N GLU A 569 3.10 11.94 -32.87
CA GLU A 569 2.96 10.65 -33.54
C GLU A 569 4.25 9.82 -33.48
N THR A 570 5.40 10.44 -33.78
CA THR A 570 6.72 9.78 -33.76
C THR A 570 7.05 9.18 -32.40
N TYR A 571 6.64 9.83 -31.31
CA TYR A 571 6.93 9.40 -29.94
C TYR A 571 5.75 8.74 -29.21
N GLY A 572 4.58 8.62 -29.85
CA GLY A 572 3.38 8.01 -29.26
C GLY A 572 2.76 8.82 -28.11
N ILE A 573 2.81 10.15 -28.19
CA ILE A 573 2.29 11.07 -27.17
C ILE A 573 0.84 11.43 -27.51
N ASN A 574 -0.08 11.14 -26.60
CA ASN A 574 -1.52 11.44 -26.76
C ASN A 574 -2.03 12.57 -25.85
N HIS A 575 -1.16 13.16 -25.03
CA HIS A 575 -1.51 14.21 -24.06
C HIS A 575 -0.64 15.45 -24.31
N ILE A 576 -1.26 16.57 -24.65
CA ILE A 576 -0.57 17.81 -25.02
C ILE A 576 -1.09 18.95 -24.13
N ASN A 577 -0.18 19.73 -23.56
CA ASN A 577 -0.49 20.93 -22.78
C ASN A 577 0.08 22.18 -23.45
N ILE A 578 -0.79 23.15 -23.70
CA ILE A 578 -0.41 24.48 -24.19
C ILE A 578 -0.23 25.42 -22.99
N ALA A 579 0.94 26.04 -22.87
CA ALA A 579 1.28 26.90 -21.73
C ALA A 579 1.83 28.25 -22.19
N TRP A 580 0.97 29.22 -22.51
CA TRP A 580 1.39 30.62 -22.70
C TRP A 580 1.45 31.33 -21.35
N THR A 581 2.43 30.98 -20.52
CA THR A 581 2.50 31.38 -19.11
C THR A 581 3.84 31.98 -18.67
N SER A 582 4.74 32.30 -19.62
CA SER A 582 6.03 32.96 -19.32
C SER A 582 5.85 34.36 -18.71
N GLU A 583 4.80 35.08 -19.10
CA GLU A 583 4.43 36.41 -18.64
C GLU A 583 2.91 36.64 -18.69
N LYS A 584 2.42 37.72 -18.07
CA LYS A 584 1.01 38.12 -18.16
C LYS A 584 0.67 38.60 -19.57
N PHE A 585 -0.55 38.35 -20.04
CA PHE A 585 -1.02 38.90 -21.32
C PHE A 585 -1.02 40.42 -21.26
N ALA A 586 -0.76 41.07 -22.40
CA ALA A 586 -0.78 42.53 -22.44
C ALA A 586 -2.23 43.06 -22.45
N ASN A 587 -3.16 42.31 -23.03
CA ASN A 587 -4.58 42.65 -23.14
C ASN A 587 -5.41 41.41 -23.53
N SER A 588 -6.72 41.59 -23.66
CA SER A 588 -7.67 40.52 -24.00
C SER A 588 -7.48 39.93 -25.40
N PHE A 589 -6.82 40.63 -26.33
CA PHE A 589 -6.56 40.12 -27.69
C PHE A 589 -5.68 38.87 -27.67
N ASP A 590 -4.73 38.78 -26.74
CA ASP A 590 -3.91 37.57 -26.55
C ASP A 590 -4.78 36.36 -26.18
N GLY A 591 -5.74 36.54 -25.29
CA GLY A 591 -6.66 35.48 -24.88
C GLY A 591 -7.62 35.05 -25.98
N THR A 592 -8.10 35.98 -26.81
CA THR A 592 -8.87 35.64 -28.03
C THR A 592 -8.02 34.93 -29.08
N THR A 593 -6.74 35.30 -29.20
CA THR A 593 -5.82 34.64 -30.13
C THR A 593 -5.53 33.20 -29.68
N LEU A 594 -5.32 33.01 -28.37
CA LEU A 594 -5.15 31.70 -27.76
C LEU A 594 -6.40 30.82 -27.91
N SER A 595 -7.61 31.32 -27.63
CA SER A 595 -8.84 30.52 -27.73
C SER A 595 -9.08 30.00 -29.14
N LYS A 596 -8.89 30.85 -30.16
CA LYS A 596 -8.97 30.45 -31.58
C LYS A 596 -7.93 29.39 -31.93
N PHE A 597 -6.69 29.56 -31.47
CA PHE A 597 -5.64 28.58 -31.68
C PHE A 597 -5.95 27.22 -31.02
N LEU A 598 -6.50 27.21 -29.80
CA LEU A 598 -6.88 25.98 -29.10
C LEU A 598 -7.99 25.23 -29.85
N LEU A 599 -8.96 25.93 -30.44
CA LEU A 599 -10.00 25.34 -31.29
C LEU A 599 -9.41 24.69 -32.54
N ASP A 600 -8.55 25.43 -33.27
CA ASP A 600 -7.85 24.92 -34.45
C ASP A 600 -7.01 23.67 -34.10
N LEU A 601 -6.26 23.74 -33.00
CA LEU A 601 -5.42 22.63 -32.54
C LEU A 601 -6.25 21.42 -32.12
N LYS A 602 -7.34 21.60 -31.36
CA LYS A 602 -8.20 20.49 -30.93
C LYS A 602 -8.83 19.76 -32.11
N LYS A 603 -9.24 20.51 -33.15
CA LYS A 603 -9.78 19.96 -34.40
C LYS A 603 -8.76 19.02 -35.06
N GLU A 604 -7.50 19.44 -35.15
CA GLU A 604 -6.42 18.67 -35.77
C GLU A 604 -5.93 17.50 -34.90
N LEU A 605 -5.98 17.63 -33.57
CA LEU A 605 -5.62 16.56 -32.62
C LEU A 605 -6.61 15.38 -32.66
N GLY A 606 -7.90 15.66 -32.88
CA GLY A 606 -9.00 14.68 -32.89
C GLY A 606 -9.39 14.19 -31.48
N LEU A 607 -10.32 13.22 -31.43
CA LEU A 607 -10.87 12.70 -30.17
C LEU A 607 -9.92 11.77 -29.39
N LYS A 608 -8.93 11.18 -30.07
CA LYS A 608 -7.99 10.23 -29.45
C LYS A 608 -6.92 10.90 -28.59
N ARG A 609 -6.71 12.21 -28.76
CA ARG A 609 -5.68 12.99 -28.06
C ARG A 609 -6.33 14.01 -27.13
N GLN A 610 -5.78 14.16 -25.94
CA GLN A 610 -6.25 15.08 -24.92
C GLN A 610 -5.43 16.37 -24.95
N LEU A 611 -6.15 17.49 -24.93
CA LEU A 611 -5.63 18.85 -24.92
C LEU A 611 -5.83 19.46 -23.54
N PHE A 612 -4.73 19.89 -22.94
CA PHE A 612 -4.66 20.62 -21.69
C PHE A 612 -4.24 22.06 -21.97
N CYS A 613 -4.64 22.99 -21.10
CA CYS A 613 -4.19 24.38 -21.18
C CYS A 613 -3.79 24.88 -19.80
N SER A 614 -2.58 25.44 -19.68
CA SER A 614 -2.10 26.06 -18.44
C SER A 614 -2.63 27.49 -18.32
N ILE A 615 -3.04 27.86 -17.12
CA ILE A 615 -3.77 29.10 -16.81
C ILE A 615 -3.03 29.87 -15.72
N LEU A 616 -2.81 31.17 -15.97
CA LEU A 616 -2.11 32.07 -15.08
C LEU A 616 -3.11 32.93 -14.26
N PRO A 617 -2.93 33.10 -12.94
CA PRO A 617 -3.88 33.85 -12.11
C PRO A 617 -4.08 35.30 -12.57
N SER A 618 -3.00 36.00 -12.93
CA SER A 618 -3.08 37.39 -13.38
C SER A 618 -3.96 37.59 -14.62
N ASN A 619 -3.98 36.62 -15.54
CA ASN A 619 -4.76 36.72 -16.78
C ASN A 619 -6.26 36.51 -16.52
N ILE A 620 -6.62 35.77 -15.47
CA ILE A 620 -8.01 35.60 -15.04
C ILE A 620 -8.53 36.87 -14.39
N TYR A 621 -7.79 37.43 -13.43
CA TYR A 621 -8.25 38.60 -12.70
C TYR A 621 -8.38 39.85 -13.59
N ASN A 622 -7.63 39.90 -14.70
CA ASN A 622 -7.79 40.92 -15.73
C ASN A 622 -8.83 40.57 -16.82
N ASN A 623 -9.55 39.44 -16.68
CA ASN A 623 -10.56 38.95 -17.62
C ASN A 623 -10.04 38.79 -19.07
N TYR A 624 -8.80 38.35 -19.25
CA TYR A 624 -8.21 38.24 -20.59
C TYR A 624 -8.60 36.93 -21.32
N TYR A 625 -8.92 35.85 -20.60
CA TYR A 625 -9.29 34.57 -21.21
C TYR A 625 -10.73 34.54 -21.75
N GLN A 626 -10.92 33.97 -22.95
CA GLN A 626 -12.24 33.70 -23.54
C GLN A 626 -12.78 32.35 -23.09
N ILE A 627 -13.27 32.28 -21.85
CA ILE A 627 -13.62 31.03 -21.16
C ILE A 627 -14.60 30.15 -21.95
N ASN A 628 -15.68 30.73 -22.48
CA ASN A 628 -16.72 29.98 -23.20
C ASN A 628 -16.16 29.22 -24.41
N GLU A 629 -15.25 29.83 -25.16
CA GLU A 629 -14.60 29.22 -26.33
C GLU A 629 -13.58 28.16 -25.88
N MET A 630 -12.77 28.47 -24.87
CA MET A 630 -11.74 27.57 -24.35
C MET A 630 -12.31 26.27 -23.80
N VAL A 631 -13.45 26.30 -23.09
CA VAL A 631 -14.12 25.12 -22.53
C VAL A 631 -14.54 24.11 -23.60
N THR A 632 -14.85 24.58 -24.82
CA THR A 632 -15.22 23.68 -25.92
C THR A 632 -14.02 22.96 -26.55
N ALA A 633 -12.82 23.54 -26.44
CA ALA A 633 -11.60 23.00 -27.04
C ALA A 633 -10.77 22.14 -26.07
N VAL A 634 -10.70 22.55 -24.80
CA VAL A 634 -9.76 22.03 -23.80
C VAL A 634 -10.43 20.96 -22.93
N ASP A 635 -9.77 19.82 -22.76
CA ASP A 635 -10.28 18.72 -21.92
C ASP A 635 -10.03 18.99 -20.42
N TYR A 636 -8.88 19.57 -20.06
CA TYR A 636 -8.55 19.97 -18.68
C TYR A 636 -7.74 21.28 -18.63
N PHE A 637 -8.05 22.11 -17.63
CA PHE A 637 -7.31 23.33 -17.32
C PHE A 637 -6.33 23.09 -16.18
N ILE A 638 -5.08 23.51 -16.34
CA ILE A 638 -4.04 23.42 -15.31
C ILE A 638 -3.83 24.82 -14.70
N LEU A 639 -4.28 25.02 -13.46
CA LEU A 639 -4.14 26.29 -12.75
C LEU A 639 -2.76 26.38 -12.10
N GLU A 640 -1.89 27.30 -12.54
CA GLU A 640 -0.52 27.45 -12.01
C GLU A 640 -0.48 28.14 -10.62
N ALA A 641 -0.97 27.43 -9.59
CA ALA A 641 -1.13 27.89 -8.20
C ALA A 641 0.19 27.94 -7.38
N HIS A 642 1.26 28.35 -8.03
CA HIS A 642 2.58 28.59 -7.45
C HIS A 642 3.25 29.86 -8.00
N LYS A 643 2.51 30.64 -8.80
CA LYS A 643 2.92 31.94 -9.35
C LYS A 643 2.21 33.11 -8.64
N PHE A 644 2.11 33.05 -7.31
CA PHE A 644 1.47 34.11 -6.51
C PHE A 644 2.41 35.20 -6.00
N ARG A 645 3.72 35.06 -6.21
CA ARG A 645 4.68 36.09 -5.78
C ARG A 645 4.43 37.38 -6.57
N ASP A 646 4.09 38.44 -5.86
CA ASP A 646 4.01 39.78 -6.42
C ASP A 646 5.41 40.37 -6.57
N ILE A 647 6.02 40.19 -7.75
CA ILE A 647 7.32 40.78 -8.07
C ILE A 647 7.23 42.32 -8.04
N GLU A 648 6.05 42.90 -8.31
CA GLU A 648 5.84 44.35 -8.32
C GLU A 648 5.87 44.93 -6.90
N ASN A 649 5.31 44.23 -5.91
CA ASN A 649 5.29 44.68 -4.51
C ASN A 649 6.66 44.57 -3.78
N LYS A 650 7.64 43.86 -4.34
CA LYS A 650 9.03 43.75 -3.80
C LYS A 650 9.11 43.39 -2.31
N LYS A 651 8.22 42.50 -1.86
CA LYS A 651 8.13 42.04 -0.46
C LYS A 651 8.16 40.53 -0.34
N THR A 652 8.57 40.03 0.82
CA THR A 652 8.53 38.61 1.16
C THR A 652 7.08 38.13 1.17
N SER A 653 6.82 37.08 0.41
CA SER A 653 5.51 36.45 0.27
C SER A 653 5.69 34.98 -0.07
N HIS A 654 4.67 34.18 0.23
CA HIS A 654 4.70 32.77 -0.12
C HIS A 654 4.25 32.57 -1.57
N HIS A 655 5.05 31.88 -2.38
CA HIS A 655 4.80 31.74 -3.82
C HIS A 655 3.63 30.80 -4.15
N SER A 656 3.32 29.83 -3.27
CA SER A 656 2.26 28.82 -3.45
C SER A 656 1.29 28.76 -2.26
N THR A 657 0.79 29.90 -1.80
CA THR A 657 -0.24 29.98 -0.73
C THR A 657 -1.48 29.14 -1.08
N LEU A 658 -2.02 28.39 -0.12
CA LEU A 658 -3.27 27.64 -0.31
C LEU A 658 -4.51 28.48 0.05
N LEU A 659 -4.58 28.95 1.29
CA LEU A 659 -5.80 29.55 1.88
C LEU A 659 -5.75 31.08 1.85
N TYR A 660 -6.88 31.75 1.60
CA TYR A 660 -6.94 33.23 1.45
C TYR A 660 -7.27 34.00 2.74
N ASN A 661 -7.69 33.30 3.81
CA ASN A 661 -8.25 33.93 5.01
C ASN A 661 -7.21 34.49 5.99
N SER A 662 -5.93 34.34 5.68
CA SER A 662 -4.86 34.89 6.52
C SER A 662 -4.86 36.42 6.49
N PRO A 663 -4.86 37.10 7.65
CA PRO A 663 -4.67 38.55 7.70
C PRO A 663 -3.26 38.98 7.25
N LEU A 664 -2.34 38.01 7.09
CA LEU A 664 -0.96 38.26 6.64
C LEU A 664 -0.84 38.34 5.11
N LEU A 665 -1.91 38.07 4.36
CA LEU A 665 -1.93 38.20 2.90
C LEU A 665 -2.19 39.65 2.48
N GLU A 666 -1.31 40.22 1.65
CA GLU A 666 -1.51 41.57 1.11
C GLU A 666 -2.68 41.65 0.12
N LYS A 667 -2.86 40.59 -0.68
CA LYS A 667 -3.94 40.43 -1.67
C LYS A 667 -4.56 39.05 -1.49
N LYS A 668 -5.88 38.98 -1.28
CA LYS A 668 -6.59 37.70 -1.05
C LYS A 668 -6.59 36.81 -2.29
N GLU A 669 -6.48 37.43 -3.47
CA GLU A 669 -6.42 36.76 -4.77
C GLU A 669 -5.13 35.93 -4.95
N MET A 670 -4.11 36.14 -4.12
CA MET A 670 -2.82 35.44 -4.20
C MET A 670 -2.82 34.12 -3.44
N SER A 671 -3.82 33.28 -3.70
CA SER A 671 -3.96 31.95 -3.08
C SER A 671 -4.61 30.94 -4.04
N ALA A 672 -4.27 29.67 -3.88
CA ALA A 672 -4.83 28.58 -4.69
C ALA A 672 -6.36 28.48 -4.51
N GLU A 673 -6.85 28.72 -3.30
CA GLU A 673 -8.28 28.73 -3.00
C GLU A 673 -9.03 29.84 -3.73
N ALA A 674 -8.56 31.09 -3.65
CA ALA A 674 -9.20 32.19 -4.37
C ALA A 674 -9.12 31.99 -5.90
N PHE A 675 -7.97 31.51 -6.40
CA PHE A 675 -7.76 31.23 -7.82
C PHE A 675 -8.73 30.15 -8.33
N ALA A 676 -8.82 29.00 -7.65
CA ALA A 676 -9.71 27.94 -8.09
C ALA A 676 -11.20 28.31 -7.95
N ASN A 677 -11.58 28.99 -6.86
CA ASN A 677 -12.96 29.42 -6.63
C ASN A 677 -13.42 30.43 -7.68
N ASP A 678 -12.56 31.37 -8.09
CA ASP A 678 -12.87 32.31 -9.16
C ASP A 678 -13.04 31.59 -10.51
N TRP A 679 -12.14 30.65 -10.84
CA TRP A 679 -12.23 29.86 -12.08
C TRP A 679 -13.50 29.01 -12.15
N VAL A 680 -13.89 28.35 -11.05
CA VAL A 680 -15.15 27.60 -10.95
C VAL A 680 -16.36 28.54 -10.97
N GLY A 681 -16.29 29.68 -10.28
CA GLY A 681 -17.35 30.69 -10.25
C GLY A 681 -17.67 31.28 -11.62
N ARG A 682 -16.72 31.21 -12.57
CA ARG A 682 -16.90 31.58 -13.97
C ARG A 682 -17.53 30.50 -14.85
N GLY A 683 -18.02 29.41 -14.25
CA GLY A 683 -18.77 28.35 -14.94
C GLY A 683 -17.94 27.14 -15.33
N ILE A 684 -16.66 27.06 -14.93
CA ILE A 684 -15.84 25.87 -15.17
C ILE A 684 -16.22 24.77 -14.17
N ASN A 685 -16.47 23.56 -14.67
CA ASN A 685 -16.73 22.42 -13.81
C ASN A 685 -15.46 22.04 -13.02
N PRO A 686 -15.52 21.85 -11.69
CA PRO A 686 -14.38 21.38 -10.88
C PRO A 686 -13.69 20.13 -11.45
N ASN A 687 -14.44 19.22 -12.07
CA ASN A 687 -13.91 17.99 -12.70
C ASN A 687 -13.09 18.22 -13.98
N MET A 688 -12.96 19.47 -14.46
CA MET A 688 -12.05 19.88 -15.54
C MET A 688 -10.81 20.63 -15.01
N VAL A 689 -10.74 20.89 -13.71
CA VAL A 689 -9.70 21.72 -13.09
C VAL A 689 -8.62 20.83 -12.48
N ILE A 690 -7.37 21.07 -12.87
CA ILE A 690 -6.17 20.51 -12.25
C ILE A 690 -5.43 21.65 -11.58
N VAL A 691 -5.07 21.49 -10.31
CA VAL A 691 -4.33 22.52 -9.57
C VAL A 691 -2.84 22.18 -9.58
N GLU A 692 -2.01 23.11 -10.07
CA GLU A 692 -0.56 22.94 -10.16
C GLU A 692 0.18 23.64 -9.02
N PHE A 693 0.91 22.86 -8.23
CA PHE A 693 1.85 23.35 -7.23
C PHE A 693 3.29 23.16 -7.71
N SER A 694 4.25 23.86 -7.10
CA SER A 694 5.68 23.63 -7.34
C SER A 694 6.29 22.81 -6.22
N VAL A 695 7.19 21.89 -6.58
CA VAL A 695 7.97 21.13 -5.59
C VAL A 695 9.10 21.97 -5.02
N GLY A 696 9.82 22.70 -5.89
CA GLY A 696 10.93 23.53 -5.48
C GLY A 696 10.48 24.72 -4.63
N GLY A 697 11.29 25.08 -3.64
CA GLY A 697 11.11 26.32 -2.90
C GLY A 697 11.65 27.52 -3.68
N GLN A 698 11.35 28.72 -3.20
CA GLN A 698 11.87 29.97 -3.76
C GLN A 698 12.53 30.83 -2.68
N SER A 699 13.79 31.21 -2.91
CA SER A 699 14.58 32.07 -2.03
C SER A 699 14.59 33.53 -2.51
N VAL A 700 14.48 34.47 -1.57
CA VAL A 700 14.72 35.91 -1.80
C VAL A 700 15.52 36.50 -0.66
N GLU A 701 16.36 37.48 -0.97
CA GLU A 701 17.15 38.18 0.04
C GLU A 701 16.39 39.39 0.58
N MET A 702 16.17 39.46 1.89
CA MET A 702 15.61 40.63 2.56
C MET A 702 16.65 41.75 2.64
N LYS A 703 16.23 43.02 2.53
CA LYS A 703 17.16 44.17 2.62
C LYS A 703 17.93 44.18 3.95
N GLU A 704 17.22 43.90 5.04
CA GLU A 704 17.76 43.85 6.39
C GLU A 704 17.61 42.44 6.97
N SER A 705 18.62 42.02 7.73
CA SER A 705 18.48 40.84 8.59
C SER A 705 17.70 41.28 9.81
N ILE A 706 16.42 40.89 9.87
CA ILE A 706 15.61 41.07 11.06
C ILE A 706 16.18 40.15 12.14
N LEU A 707 16.88 40.72 13.12
CA LEU A 707 17.34 40.00 14.31
C LEU A 707 16.13 39.35 15.01
N LYS A 708 16.34 38.16 15.61
CA LYS A 708 15.31 37.30 16.25
C LYS A 708 14.38 38.01 17.27
N ASN A 709 14.64 39.27 17.63
CA ASN A 709 13.94 40.06 18.65
C ASN A 709 12.89 41.07 18.13
N HIS A 710 12.34 40.91 16.93
CA HIS A 710 11.10 41.63 16.61
C HIS A 710 9.90 40.93 17.25
N ASP A 711 9.19 41.65 18.13
CA ASP A 711 7.97 41.20 18.83
C ASP A 711 6.93 40.55 17.89
N ASN A 712 6.93 40.94 16.62
CA ASN A 712 6.20 40.24 15.57
C ASN A 712 7.11 39.20 14.93
N ASN A 713 7.03 37.97 15.43
CA ASN A 713 7.60 36.75 14.87
C ASN A 713 7.02 36.41 13.45
N ASN A 714 6.88 37.38 12.55
CA ASN A 714 6.33 37.23 11.21
C ASN A 714 7.28 37.84 10.18
N TYR A 715 7.73 37.03 9.23
CA TYR A 715 8.64 37.45 8.16
C TYR A 715 7.96 37.65 6.80
N LEU A 716 6.62 37.71 6.76
CA LEU A 716 5.85 38.06 5.56
C LEU A 716 5.70 39.58 5.44
N GLY A 717 5.75 40.11 4.22
CA GLY A 717 5.57 41.54 3.93
C GLY A 717 6.83 42.39 4.08
N ILE A 718 8.00 41.78 4.28
CA ILE A 718 9.30 42.47 4.47
C ILE A 718 9.86 42.91 3.12
N PRO A 719 10.43 44.12 2.97
CA PRO A 719 11.11 44.55 1.75
C PRO A 719 12.26 43.64 1.33
N VAL A 720 12.26 43.25 0.04
CA VAL A 720 13.29 42.41 -0.61
C VAL A 720 14.36 43.30 -1.26
N ASP A 721 15.62 42.83 -1.28
CA ASP A 721 16.72 43.46 -2.01
C ASP A 721 16.72 43.04 -3.49
N ASN A 722 16.44 44.01 -4.36
CA ASN A 722 16.42 43.83 -5.81
C ASN A 722 17.81 43.68 -6.44
N ASN A 723 18.89 44.10 -5.75
CA ASN A 723 20.25 43.97 -6.27
C ASN A 723 20.81 42.55 -6.10
N SER A 724 20.11 41.69 -5.36
CA SER A 724 20.52 40.30 -5.14
C SER A 724 20.61 39.52 -6.46
N GLU A 725 21.61 38.64 -6.55
CA GLU A 725 21.80 37.78 -7.73
C GLU A 725 20.57 36.89 -8.03
N HIS A 726 19.69 36.68 -7.04
CA HIS A 726 18.44 35.93 -7.17
C HIS A 726 17.49 36.46 -8.25
N PHE A 727 17.52 37.78 -8.56
CA PHE A 727 16.70 38.35 -9.64
C PHE A 727 17.38 38.33 -11.01
N ARG A 728 18.71 38.17 -11.06
CA ARG A 728 19.48 38.10 -12.32
C ARG A 728 19.56 36.69 -12.88
N ASN A 729 19.47 35.67 -12.02
CA ASN A 729 19.58 34.27 -12.41
C ASN A 729 18.40 33.47 -11.86
N ALA A 730 17.47 33.07 -12.74
CA ALA A 730 16.31 32.25 -12.38
C ALA A 730 16.70 30.93 -11.69
N ASN A 731 17.89 30.38 -11.96
CA ASN A 731 18.38 29.18 -11.30
C ASN A 731 18.73 29.42 -9.83
N LYS A 732 19.11 30.64 -9.43
CA LYS A 732 19.33 31.01 -8.02
C LYS A 732 18.01 31.26 -7.28
N LEU A 733 16.89 31.40 -7.99
CA LEU A 733 15.58 31.64 -7.38
C LEU A 733 15.00 30.35 -6.79
N SER A 734 15.18 29.22 -7.46
CA SER A 734 14.59 27.93 -7.11
C SER A 734 15.53 27.10 -6.24
N LEU A 735 15.00 26.51 -5.16
CA LEU A 735 15.71 25.58 -4.29
C LEU A 735 15.09 24.19 -4.35
N SER A 736 15.94 23.17 -4.42
CA SER A 736 15.54 21.78 -4.29
C SER A 736 15.21 21.40 -2.84
N GLN A 737 14.42 20.35 -2.66
CA GLN A 737 14.03 19.85 -1.33
C GLN A 737 15.24 19.37 -0.52
N ASN A 738 16.31 18.88 -1.18
CA ASN A 738 17.56 18.54 -0.50
C ASN A 738 18.31 19.77 0.01
N GLU A 739 18.41 20.84 -0.78
CA GLU A 739 19.03 22.10 -0.33
C GLU A 739 18.22 22.73 0.82
N ILE A 740 16.89 22.71 0.72
CA ILE A 740 16.01 23.20 1.81
C ILE A 740 16.24 22.39 3.08
N CYS A 741 16.33 21.06 2.97
CA CYS A 741 16.63 20.19 4.10
C CYS A 741 17.99 20.50 4.75
N GLU A 742 19.03 20.72 3.95
CA GLU A 742 20.36 21.12 4.44
C GLU A 742 20.31 22.47 5.17
N ILE A 743 19.55 23.43 4.65
CA ILE A 743 19.35 24.73 5.30
C ILE A 743 18.61 24.59 6.65
N ILE A 744 17.60 23.72 6.74
CA ILE A 744 16.85 23.47 7.99
C ILE A 744 17.75 22.92 9.10
N GLN A 745 18.79 22.14 8.75
CA GLN A 745 19.71 21.57 9.74
C GLN A 745 20.63 22.61 10.39
N ASN A 746 20.73 23.82 9.84
CA ASN A 746 21.46 24.90 10.48
C ASN A 746 20.67 25.44 11.68
N ASN A 747 21.30 25.48 12.86
CA ASN A 747 20.70 25.97 14.11
C ASN A 747 20.25 27.45 14.06
N ASP A 748 20.79 28.25 13.13
CA ASP A 748 20.39 29.64 12.93
C ASP A 748 19.10 29.80 12.11
N THR A 749 18.62 28.73 11.51
CA THR A 749 17.44 28.71 10.65
C THR A 749 16.14 28.76 11.46
N THR A 750 15.28 29.73 11.15
CA THR A 750 13.93 29.85 11.74
C THR A 750 12.90 29.23 10.80
N GLN A 751 12.21 28.17 11.24
CA GLN A 751 11.14 27.53 10.50
C GLN A 751 9.77 27.91 11.06
N LYS A 752 8.82 28.31 10.21
CA LYS A 752 7.45 28.66 10.63
C LYS A 752 6.42 28.07 9.68
N PHE A 753 5.34 27.52 10.26
CA PHE A 753 4.18 27.06 9.50
C PHE A 753 3.00 28.01 9.72
N VAL A 754 2.52 28.65 8.66
CA VAL A 754 1.42 29.61 8.75
C VAL A 754 0.10 28.87 8.55
N LYS A 755 -0.58 28.56 9.66
CA LYS A 755 -1.82 27.74 9.67
C LYS A 755 -2.89 28.30 8.73
N ASP A 756 -3.12 29.61 8.76
CA ASP A 756 -4.17 30.28 7.97
C ASP A 756 -3.83 30.45 6.48
N MET A 757 -2.59 30.11 6.07
CA MET A 757 -2.16 30.05 4.67
C MET A 757 -1.93 28.61 4.18
N GLY A 758 -1.84 27.64 5.10
CA GLY A 758 -1.61 26.23 4.80
C GLY A 758 -0.19 25.88 4.34
N VAL A 759 0.80 26.73 4.61
CA VAL A 759 2.16 26.61 4.05
C VAL A 759 3.28 27.02 5.02
N PRO A 760 4.49 26.47 4.88
CA PRO A 760 5.65 26.86 5.66
C PRO A 760 6.53 27.93 4.98
N TYR A 761 7.37 28.57 5.77
CA TYR A 761 8.54 29.30 5.26
C TYR A 761 9.72 29.13 6.21
N ILE A 762 10.90 29.43 5.71
CA ILE A 762 12.17 29.41 6.43
C ILE A 762 12.85 30.77 6.31
N VAL A 763 13.53 31.19 7.37
CA VAL A 763 14.45 32.32 7.36
C VAL A 763 15.84 31.85 7.79
N ASN A 764 16.83 32.03 6.92
CA ASN A 764 18.24 31.76 7.22
C ASN A 764 19.06 33.02 6.90
N GLY A 765 19.47 33.75 7.94
CA GLY A 765 20.11 35.06 7.79
C GLY A 765 19.19 36.07 7.11
N LYS A 766 19.59 36.58 5.93
CA LYS A 766 18.76 37.46 5.08
C LYS A 766 17.85 36.71 4.11
N ASN A 767 18.00 35.40 3.98
CA ASN A 767 17.24 34.63 2.98
C ASN A 767 15.89 34.22 3.54
N PHE A 768 14.83 34.71 2.89
CA PHE A 768 13.47 34.24 3.08
C PHE A 768 13.15 33.17 2.04
N ILE A 769 12.84 31.96 2.50
CA ILE A 769 12.57 30.79 1.65
C ILE A 769 11.12 30.36 1.84
N SER A 770 10.33 30.50 0.79
CA SER A 770 8.97 29.96 0.70
C SER A 770 9.01 28.59 0.03
N TYR A 771 8.36 27.57 0.58
CA TYR A 771 8.44 26.20 0.08
C TYR A 771 7.26 25.36 0.56
N ASP A 772 7.08 24.17 -0.02
CA ASP A 772 6.17 23.16 0.52
C ASP A 772 6.95 22.08 1.27
N ASN A 773 6.38 21.59 2.36
CA ASN A 773 6.84 20.40 3.07
C ASN A 773 5.74 19.31 3.04
N GLU A 774 5.99 18.14 3.62
CA GLU A 774 5.00 17.05 3.65
C GLU A 774 3.68 17.48 4.32
N LYS A 775 3.71 18.36 5.34
CA LYS A 775 2.49 18.86 5.99
C LYS A 775 1.65 19.72 5.04
N SER A 776 2.24 20.69 4.35
CA SER A 776 1.49 21.53 3.40
C SER A 776 1.07 20.75 2.15
N ALA A 777 1.91 19.83 1.67
CA ALA A 777 1.56 18.91 0.58
C ALA A 777 0.33 18.05 0.92
N ARG A 778 0.27 17.49 2.14
CA ARG A 778 -0.90 16.73 2.64
C ARG A 778 -2.15 17.61 2.67
N ILE A 779 -2.06 18.80 3.26
CA ILE A 779 -3.17 19.76 3.34
C ILE A 779 -3.69 20.14 1.94
N LYS A 780 -2.78 20.43 0.99
CA LYS A 780 -3.12 20.74 -0.40
C LYS A 780 -3.79 19.56 -1.11
N ALA A 781 -3.26 18.34 -0.94
CA ALA A 781 -3.86 17.14 -1.52
C ALA A 781 -5.29 16.91 -1.02
N ILE A 782 -5.52 17.06 0.29
CA ILE A 782 -6.84 16.94 0.90
C ILE A 782 -7.77 18.04 0.38
N TRP A 783 -7.30 19.28 0.33
CA TRP A 783 -8.08 20.41 -0.19
C TRP A 783 -8.51 20.16 -1.64
N VAL A 784 -7.62 19.70 -2.52
CA VAL A 784 -7.98 19.37 -3.92
C VAL A 784 -9.04 18.27 -3.97
N SER A 785 -8.90 17.22 -3.15
CA SER A 785 -9.84 16.11 -3.10
C SER A 785 -11.21 16.50 -2.54
N VAL A 786 -11.25 17.25 -1.45
CA VAL A 786 -12.48 17.75 -0.82
C VAL A 786 -13.25 18.67 -1.77
N ASN A 787 -12.55 19.53 -2.53
CA ASN A 787 -13.18 20.43 -3.51
C ASN A 787 -13.51 19.75 -4.85
N ARG A 788 -13.34 18.44 -4.96
CA ARG A 788 -13.72 17.63 -6.12
C ARG A 788 -13.06 18.06 -7.43
N PHE A 789 -11.82 18.54 -7.39
CA PHE A 789 -11.08 18.87 -8.61
C PHE A 789 -10.65 17.62 -9.40
N ALA A 790 -10.34 17.79 -10.69
CA ALA A 790 -9.95 16.71 -11.59
C ALA A 790 -8.62 16.03 -11.22
N GLY A 791 -7.69 16.80 -10.62
CA GLY A 791 -6.35 16.31 -10.35
C GLY A 791 -5.39 17.35 -9.77
N ILE A 792 -4.14 16.91 -9.63
CA ILE A 792 -3.00 17.70 -9.16
C ILE A 792 -1.92 17.69 -10.24
N SER A 793 -1.24 18.81 -10.45
CA SER A 793 0.02 18.84 -11.18
C SER A 793 1.13 19.31 -10.25
N LEU A 794 2.31 18.74 -10.39
CA LEU A 794 3.50 19.17 -9.66
C LEU A 794 4.57 19.59 -10.65
N LYS A 795 4.99 20.85 -10.54
CA LYS A 795 6.07 21.43 -11.33
C LYS A 795 7.42 21.16 -10.70
N ASN A 796 8.41 20.88 -11.56
CA ASN A 796 9.82 20.68 -11.22
C ASN A 796 10.05 19.49 -10.27
N ILE A 797 9.51 18.31 -10.58
CA ILE A 797 9.71 17.13 -9.72
C ILE A 797 11.18 16.67 -9.66
N GLU A 798 12.03 17.12 -10.58
CA GLU A 798 13.50 16.94 -10.51
C GLU A 798 14.14 17.63 -9.29
N LEU A 799 13.43 18.58 -8.67
CA LEU A 799 13.82 19.28 -7.44
C LEU A 799 13.33 18.56 -6.17
N ASP A 800 12.63 17.43 -6.28
CA ASP A 800 11.99 16.71 -5.15
C ASP A 800 12.94 15.73 -4.43
N ASN A 801 14.18 16.15 -4.12
CA ASN A 801 15.17 15.28 -3.45
C ASN A 801 15.31 13.90 -4.15
N ILE A 802 15.42 13.87 -5.47
CA ILE A 802 15.25 12.63 -6.27
C ILE A 802 16.22 11.50 -5.91
N ASP A 803 17.39 11.83 -5.35
CA ASP A 803 18.40 10.87 -4.90
C ASP A 803 18.19 10.41 -3.44
N GLY A 804 17.31 11.06 -2.69
CA GLY A 804 17.09 10.78 -1.26
C GLY A 804 18.28 11.19 -0.40
N THR A 805 18.95 12.31 -0.70
CA THR A 805 20.14 12.77 0.02
C THR A 805 19.79 13.52 1.30
N CYS A 806 18.78 14.41 1.26
CA CYS A 806 18.30 15.14 2.44
C CYS A 806 16.79 15.41 2.34
N PRO A 807 15.96 14.90 3.27
CA PRO A 807 16.32 13.93 4.30
C PRO A 807 16.77 12.60 3.67
N ALA A 808 17.69 11.92 4.34
CA ALA A 808 18.27 10.68 3.83
C ALA A 808 17.18 9.63 3.57
N MET A 809 17.32 8.90 2.47
CA MET A 809 16.42 7.81 2.04
C MET A 809 14.96 8.21 1.80
N ASN A 810 14.65 9.51 1.71
CA ASN A 810 13.29 9.98 1.46
C ASN A 810 13.20 10.71 0.11
N PRO A 811 13.33 9.99 -1.03
CA PRO A 811 13.18 10.60 -2.33
C PRO A 811 11.73 10.97 -2.61
N TYR A 812 11.52 12.04 -3.35
CA TYR A 812 10.19 12.54 -3.72
C TYR A 812 9.28 12.87 -2.52
N PRO A 813 9.74 13.52 -1.43
CA PRO A 813 8.91 13.70 -0.24
C PRO A 813 7.59 14.42 -0.51
N ILE A 814 7.59 15.41 -1.41
CA ILE A 814 6.39 16.18 -1.75
C ILE A 814 5.47 15.35 -2.66
N LEU A 815 5.98 14.82 -3.77
CA LEU A 815 5.21 13.99 -4.70
C LEU A 815 4.67 12.71 -4.03
N LYS A 816 5.48 12.04 -3.19
CA LYS A 816 5.06 10.89 -2.38
C LYS A 816 3.89 11.26 -1.48
N THR A 817 3.94 12.41 -0.81
CA THR A 817 2.84 12.88 0.03
C THR A 817 1.57 13.10 -0.79
N PHE A 818 1.65 13.82 -1.91
CA PHE A 818 0.50 14.00 -2.80
C PHE A 818 -0.07 12.66 -3.28
N ALA A 819 0.78 11.71 -3.66
CA ALA A 819 0.38 10.38 -4.10
C ALA A 819 -0.38 9.58 -3.02
N LEU A 820 0.14 9.61 -1.78
CA LEU A 820 -0.43 8.89 -0.65
C LEU A 820 -1.67 9.57 -0.08
N THR A 821 -1.80 10.89 -0.21
CA THR A 821 -2.93 11.62 0.34
C THR A 821 -4.08 11.85 -0.64
N GLN A 822 -3.81 12.09 -1.93
CA GLN A 822 -4.87 12.42 -2.88
C GLN A 822 -5.91 11.29 -3.01
N ILE A 823 -7.17 11.70 -3.03
CA ILE A 823 -8.36 10.91 -3.27
C ILE A 823 -8.99 11.30 -4.61
N CYS A 824 -9.39 10.31 -5.43
CA CYS A 824 -9.93 10.53 -6.77
C CYS A 824 -11.46 10.68 -6.75
N ASN A 825 -11.99 11.57 -7.58
CA ASN A 825 -13.43 11.87 -7.64
C ASN A 825 -14.20 10.99 -8.65
N LYS A 826 -13.52 10.36 -9.60
CA LYS A 826 -14.18 9.53 -10.62
C LYS A 826 -14.55 8.17 -10.04
N CYS A 827 -15.83 7.82 -10.06
CA CYS A 827 -16.26 6.43 -10.00
C CYS A 827 -15.87 5.78 -11.34
N LYS A 828 -15.22 4.61 -11.33
CA LYS A 828 -14.98 3.85 -12.56
C LYS A 828 -16.35 3.52 -13.17
N ASN A 829 -16.54 3.79 -14.46
CA ASN A 829 -17.78 3.42 -15.18
C ASN A 829 -17.80 1.90 -15.43
N GLU A 830 -17.81 1.10 -14.38
CA GLU A 830 -18.21 -0.32 -14.43
C GLU A 830 -19.67 -0.44 -13.93
N PHE A 831 -20.51 0.51 -14.35
CA PHE A 831 -21.95 0.44 -14.14
C PHE A 831 -22.57 -0.52 -15.17
N LYS A 832 -22.52 -1.82 -14.90
CA LYS A 832 -23.58 -2.72 -15.39
C LYS A 832 -24.42 -3.37 -14.31
N ASN A 833 -24.03 -3.32 -13.03
CA ASN A 833 -24.88 -3.70 -11.91
C ASN A 833 -24.69 -2.67 -10.79
N ASN A 834 -25.75 -2.26 -10.10
CA ASN A 834 -25.77 -1.28 -9.00
C ASN A 834 -25.00 -1.75 -7.73
N VAL A 835 -23.80 -2.30 -7.88
CA VAL A 835 -22.95 -2.82 -6.81
C VAL A 835 -21.60 -2.13 -6.91
N ALA A 836 -21.27 -1.29 -5.94
CA ALA A 836 -19.92 -0.75 -5.82
C ALA A 836 -18.98 -1.88 -5.40
N THR A 837 -18.09 -2.31 -6.29
CA THR A 837 -17.09 -3.34 -6.06
C THR A 837 -15.77 -2.73 -5.55
N LEU A 838 -15.09 -3.42 -4.64
CA LEU A 838 -13.67 -3.23 -4.32
C LEU A 838 -12.93 -3.35 -5.65
N TYR A 839 -11.95 -2.48 -5.90
CA TYR A 839 -11.25 -2.30 -7.18
C TYR A 839 -10.57 -3.56 -7.78
N ASP A 840 -10.75 -4.75 -7.21
CA ASP A 840 -10.25 -6.03 -7.73
C ASP A 840 -11.28 -7.19 -7.68
N SER A 841 -12.58 -6.98 -7.45
CA SER A 841 -13.57 -8.06 -7.52
C SER A 841 -14.17 -8.20 -8.92
N GLU A 842 -13.39 -8.65 -9.89
CA GLU A 842 -13.92 -9.17 -11.17
C GLU A 842 -14.31 -10.64 -10.97
N GLY A 843 -15.57 -10.86 -10.57
CA GLY A 843 -16.15 -12.19 -10.41
C GLY A 843 -16.62 -12.77 -11.76
N GLU A 844 -16.29 -14.05 -11.98
CA GLU A 844 -16.72 -14.88 -13.11
C GLU A 844 -18.22 -14.74 -13.41
N LYS A 845 -18.55 -14.46 -14.67
CA LYS A 845 -19.89 -14.66 -15.22
C LYS A 845 -20.07 -16.15 -15.54
N LEU A 846 -20.44 -16.96 -14.56
CA LEU A 846 -21.06 -18.25 -14.87
C LEU A 846 -22.55 -17.99 -15.14
N ASN A 847 -22.90 -18.06 -16.43
CA ASN A 847 -24.27 -17.94 -16.91
C ASN A 847 -25.17 -18.94 -16.19
N HIS A 848 -26.38 -18.47 -15.87
CA HIS A 848 -27.48 -19.25 -15.33
C HIS A 848 -27.74 -20.52 -16.16
N GLU A 849 -27.27 -21.66 -15.68
CA GLU A 849 -27.98 -22.92 -15.90
C GLU A 849 -28.41 -23.48 -14.56
N LYS A 850 -29.73 -23.44 -14.39
CA LYS A 850 -30.44 -24.13 -13.32
C LYS A 850 -30.15 -25.61 -13.47
N ASN A 851 -29.39 -26.19 -12.55
CA ASN A 851 -29.60 -27.57 -12.13
C ASN A 851 -29.28 -27.68 -10.65
N SER A 852 -30.36 -27.70 -9.87
CA SER A 852 -30.42 -28.19 -8.51
C SER A 852 -29.94 -29.64 -8.46
N THR A 853 -28.86 -29.91 -7.74
CA THR A 853 -28.68 -31.17 -6.99
C THR A 853 -27.62 -30.97 -5.92
N GLU A 854 -27.89 -31.59 -4.78
CA GLU A 854 -27.14 -31.57 -3.53
C GLU A 854 -25.66 -31.92 -3.72
N ASN A 855 -24.77 -31.12 -3.14
CA ASN A 855 -23.58 -31.56 -2.40
C ASN A 855 -22.86 -30.34 -1.80
N ASN A 856 -22.25 -30.53 -0.63
CA ASN A 856 -21.61 -29.52 0.24
C ASN A 856 -20.60 -28.61 -0.49
N GLU A 857 -21.07 -27.63 -1.25
CA GLU A 857 -20.28 -26.49 -1.69
C GLU A 857 -19.76 -25.74 -0.46
N ASN A 858 -18.48 -25.39 -0.47
CA ASN A 858 -17.79 -24.78 0.66
C ASN A 858 -18.53 -23.48 1.07
N ILE A 859 -19.16 -23.50 2.24
CA ILE A 859 -20.01 -22.39 2.75
C ILE A 859 -19.26 -21.04 2.71
N ALA A 860 -17.95 -21.05 2.95
CA ALA A 860 -17.10 -19.86 2.90
C ALA A 860 -17.01 -19.25 1.49
N GLU A 861 -17.00 -20.07 0.45
CA GLU A 861 -16.88 -19.64 -0.95
C GLU A 861 -18.22 -19.07 -1.47
N VAL A 862 -19.34 -19.69 -1.09
CA VAL A 862 -20.69 -19.16 -1.38
C VAL A 862 -20.92 -17.81 -0.69
N CYS A 863 -20.51 -17.66 0.58
CA CYS A 863 -20.60 -16.36 1.26
C CYS A 863 -19.59 -15.34 0.73
N SER A 864 -18.48 -15.80 0.14
CA SER A 864 -17.51 -14.92 -0.51
C SER A 864 -18.02 -14.29 -1.81
N LYS A 865 -19.11 -14.74 -2.43
CA LYS A 865 -19.67 -14.07 -3.62
C LYS A 865 -20.14 -12.62 -3.37
N ASN A 866 -20.30 -12.21 -2.11
CA ASN A 866 -20.51 -10.81 -1.72
C ASN A 866 -19.20 -10.03 -1.42
N THR A 867 -18.02 -10.65 -1.55
CA THR A 867 -16.71 -10.01 -1.32
C THR A 867 -16.43 -9.04 -2.46
N GLY A 868 -16.74 -7.78 -2.22
CA GLY A 868 -16.62 -6.72 -3.21
C GLY A 868 -17.42 -5.51 -2.78
N LYS A 869 -18.58 -5.70 -2.16
CA LYS A 869 -19.41 -4.57 -1.75
C LYS A 869 -18.87 -3.90 -0.48
N PHE A 870 -18.62 -2.59 -0.54
CA PHE A 870 -18.38 -1.78 0.66
C PHE A 870 -19.60 -1.85 1.60
N LYS A 871 -19.38 -2.32 2.83
CA LYS A 871 -20.43 -2.42 3.85
C LYS A 871 -20.64 -1.09 4.57
N THR A 872 -21.89 -0.65 4.67
CA THR A 872 -22.32 0.42 5.57
C THR A 872 -23.06 -0.20 6.75
N VAL A 873 -22.34 -0.42 7.85
CA VAL A 873 -22.91 -0.96 9.09
C VAL A 873 -23.35 0.21 9.96
N CYS A 874 -24.62 0.30 10.31
CA CYS A 874 -25.16 1.43 11.05
C CYS A 874 -25.36 1.06 12.52
N VAL A 875 -24.79 1.85 13.43
CA VAL A 875 -25.04 1.69 14.87
C VAL A 875 -26.38 2.33 15.23
N TYR A 876 -27.20 1.60 15.97
CA TYR A 876 -28.43 2.06 16.60
C TYR A 876 -28.27 1.97 18.12
N ARG A 877 -28.04 3.11 18.76
CA ARG A 877 -28.01 3.21 20.23
C ARG A 877 -29.44 3.11 20.75
N LEU A 878 -29.69 2.30 21.77
CA LEU A 878 -31.01 2.23 22.40
C LEU A 878 -31.32 3.55 23.15
N PRO A 879 -32.35 4.31 22.75
CA PRO A 879 -32.67 5.61 23.36
C PRO A 879 -32.76 5.58 24.89
N HIS A 880 -32.36 6.67 25.54
CA HIS A 880 -32.63 6.88 26.96
C HIS A 880 -34.01 7.47 27.16
N LYS A 881 -34.61 7.21 28.34
CA LYS A 881 -35.87 7.84 28.76
C LYS A 881 -35.80 9.38 28.78
N LYS A 882 -34.59 9.94 28.96
CA LYS A 882 -34.32 11.39 28.98
C LYS A 882 -34.10 12.00 27.59
N ASP A 883 -34.03 11.19 26.52
CA ASP A 883 -33.80 11.70 25.17
C ASP A 883 -35.05 12.49 24.73
N LYS A 884 -34.89 13.78 24.42
CA LYS A 884 -36.01 14.68 24.05
C LYS A 884 -36.72 14.23 22.77
N PHE A 885 -35.98 13.62 21.84
CA PHE A 885 -36.47 13.10 20.57
C PHE A 885 -35.88 11.71 20.33
N PRO A 886 -36.44 10.64 20.91
CA PRO A 886 -35.88 9.29 20.77
C PRO A 886 -36.13 8.74 19.35
N LEU A 887 -35.08 8.19 18.71
CA LEU A 887 -35.21 7.45 17.45
C LEU A 887 -35.86 6.09 17.73
N LEU A 888 -37.15 5.96 17.40
CA LEU A 888 -37.90 4.72 17.58
C LEU A 888 -37.60 3.71 16.46
N PRO A 889 -37.64 2.38 16.72
CA PRO A 889 -37.30 1.35 15.73
C PRO A 889 -38.02 1.45 14.37
N GLN A 890 -39.30 1.85 14.37
CA GLN A 890 -40.10 2.06 13.17
C GLN A 890 -39.61 3.21 12.25
N LYS A 891 -38.75 4.10 12.76
CA LYS A 891 -38.19 5.24 12.02
C LYS A 891 -36.77 4.98 11.48
N ILE A 892 -36.19 3.81 11.78
CA ILE A 892 -34.86 3.44 11.29
C ILE A 892 -34.91 3.29 9.76
N PRO A 893 -33.94 3.88 9.01
CA PRO A 893 -33.91 3.80 7.56
C PRO A 893 -33.27 2.47 7.11
N TYR A 894 -33.91 1.34 7.41
CA TYR A 894 -33.35 -0.01 7.18
C TYR A 894 -32.74 -0.18 5.78
N SER A 895 -33.45 0.23 4.73
CA SER A 895 -33.00 0.09 3.33
C SER A 895 -31.69 0.83 2.98
N LYS A 896 -31.18 1.68 3.88
CA LYS A 896 -29.98 2.49 3.69
C LYS A 896 -28.75 1.93 4.38
N CYS A 897 -28.92 0.90 5.22
CA CYS A 897 -27.82 0.22 5.91
C CYS A 897 -27.70 -1.21 5.39
N ASP A 898 -26.49 -1.73 5.29
CA ASP A 898 -26.27 -3.15 4.95
C ASP A 898 -26.51 -4.02 6.20
N GLU A 899 -26.16 -3.51 7.38
CA GLU A 899 -26.38 -4.16 8.68
C GLU A 899 -26.71 -3.12 9.75
N ILE A 900 -27.49 -3.47 10.77
CA ILE A 900 -27.75 -2.65 11.96
C ILE A 900 -27.08 -3.30 13.18
N LEU A 901 -26.25 -2.54 13.89
CA LEU A 901 -25.66 -2.93 15.17
C LEU A 901 -26.37 -2.22 16.31
N THR A 902 -26.99 -2.97 17.23
CA THR A 902 -27.54 -2.39 18.45
C THR A 902 -26.47 -2.22 19.52
N GLU A 903 -26.47 -1.10 20.24
CA GLU A 903 -25.58 -0.84 21.38
C GLU A 903 -26.35 -0.90 22.72
N ASP A 904 -25.65 -0.76 23.86
CA ASP A 904 -26.14 -0.82 25.26
C ASP A 904 -26.45 -2.22 25.81
N VAL A 905 -25.73 -3.23 25.32
CA VAL A 905 -25.75 -4.61 25.84
C VAL A 905 -24.41 -4.96 26.50
N LEU A 906 -24.47 -5.40 27.75
CA LEU A 906 -23.30 -5.66 28.59
C LEU A 906 -23.23 -7.14 28.97
N LEU A 907 -22.03 -7.72 28.86
CA LEU A 907 -21.68 -9.00 29.44
C LEU A 907 -21.03 -8.75 30.81
N LEU A 908 -21.59 -9.36 31.86
CA LEU A 908 -21.15 -9.20 33.25
C LEU A 908 -20.19 -10.32 33.70
N PRO A 909 -19.44 -10.14 34.80
CA PRO A 909 -18.51 -11.14 35.35
C PRO A 909 -19.12 -12.54 35.59
N ASN A 910 -20.42 -12.61 35.89
CA ASN A 910 -21.13 -13.88 36.11
C ASN A 910 -21.57 -14.57 34.81
N GLY A 911 -21.17 -14.06 33.64
CA GLY A 911 -21.53 -14.57 32.32
C GLY A 911 -22.91 -14.12 31.82
N SER A 912 -23.69 -13.40 32.61
CA SER A 912 -25.02 -12.94 32.20
C SER A 912 -24.95 -11.73 31.26
N ILE A 913 -25.90 -11.66 30.32
CA ILE A 913 -26.05 -10.54 29.37
C ILE A 913 -27.24 -9.68 29.80
N ILE A 914 -26.99 -8.39 30.02
CA ILE A 914 -28.02 -7.42 30.45
C ILE A 914 -28.09 -6.21 29.52
N PHE A 915 -29.24 -5.53 29.55
CA PHE A 915 -29.39 -4.19 28.97
C PHE A 915 -29.09 -3.15 30.04
N ARG A 916 -28.75 -1.93 29.60
CA ARG A 916 -28.60 -0.75 30.47
C ARG A 916 -29.78 -0.56 31.44
N ASP A 917 -31.01 -0.68 30.96
CA ASP A 917 -32.22 -0.51 31.74
C ASP A 917 -33.44 -1.24 31.13
N MET A 918 -34.54 -1.32 31.88
CA MET A 918 -35.80 -1.93 31.42
C MET A 918 -36.40 -1.25 30.19
N TYR A 919 -36.13 0.05 29.99
CA TYR A 919 -36.63 0.80 28.85
C TYR A 919 -35.88 0.40 27.57
N ALA A 920 -34.56 0.25 27.63
CA ALA A 920 -33.72 -0.28 26.56
C ALA A 920 -34.15 -1.71 26.18
N LYS A 921 -34.38 -2.59 27.15
CA LYS A 921 -34.92 -3.94 26.90
C LYS A 921 -36.28 -3.92 26.19
N SER A 922 -37.18 -3.01 26.60
CA SER A 922 -38.48 -2.83 25.95
C SER A 922 -38.35 -2.35 24.49
N LEU A 923 -37.40 -1.44 24.22
CA LEU A 923 -37.09 -1.00 22.85
C LEU A 923 -36.44 -2.10 22.00
N ALA A 924 -35.58 -2.93 22.58
CA ALA A 924 -35.03 -4.11 21.91
C ALA A 924 -36.13 -5.11 21.51
N ASN A 925 -37.12 -5.36 22.38
CA ASN A 925 -38.30 -6.17 22.05
C ASN A 925 -39.16 -5.55 20.91
N ARG A 926 -39.22 -4.21 20.83
CA ARG A 926 -39.89 -3.53 19.72
C ARG A 926 -39.10 -3.68 18.42
N LEU A 927 -37.78 -3.51 18.48
CA LEU A 927 -36.89 -3.71 17.35
C LEU A 927 -36.99 -5.14 16.82
N SER A 928 -36.94 -6.16 17.68
CA SER A 928 -37.12 -7.57 17.30
C SER A 928 -38.39 -7.78 16.46
N ARG A 929 -39.52 -7.19 16.86
CA ARG A 929 -40.79 -7.27 16.10
C ARG A 929 -40.75 -6.52 14.77
N ASP A 930 -40.03 -5.41 14.69
CA ASP A 930 -39.88 -4.64 13.45
C ASP A 930 -38.90 -5.32 12.48
N VAL A 931 -37.89 -6.02 12.98
CA VAL A 931 -36.93 -6.81 12.20
C VAL A 931 -37.62 -8.01 11.55
N GLU A 932 -38.52 -8.70 12.26
CA GLU A 932 -39.34 -9.78 11.68
C GLU A 932 -40.14 -9.33 10.46
N LYS A 933 -40.63 -8.08 10.48
CA LYS A 933 -41.33 -7.47 9.34
C LYS A 933 -40.38 -7.06 8.22
N ASN A 934 -39.16 -6.65 8.56
CA ASN A 934 -38.15 -6.13 7.63
C ASN A 934 -37.02 -7.14 7.35
N LYS A 935 -37.35 -8.28 6.73
CA LYS A 935 -36.39 -9.36 6.41
C LYS A 935 -35.22 -9.00 5.45
N LYS A 936 -35.10 -7.73 5.03
CA LYS A 936 -34.08 -7.29 4.06
C LYS A 936 -32.74 -6.90 4.70
N VAL A 937 -32.71 -6.63 6.01
CA VAL A 937 -31.52 -6.09 6.68
C VAL A 937 -31.24 -6.91 7.94
N SER A 938 -29.99 -7.33 8.11
CA SER A 938 -29.58 -8.04 9.31
C SER A 938 -29.39 -7.09 10.49
N VAL A 939 -29.91 -7.49 11.65
CA VAL A 939 -29.77 -6.79 12.92
C VAL A 939 -28.99 -7.66 13.89
N ARG A 940 -28.00 -7.04 14.53
CA ARG A 940 -27.04 -7.67 15.43
C ARG A 940 -26.89 -6.82 16.68
N THR A 941 -26.07 -7.26 17.63
CA THR A 941 -25.82 -6.51 18.85
C THR A 941 -24.33 -6.43 19.20
N ILE A 942 -23.92 -5.28 19.71
CA ILE A 942 -22.61 -5.05 20.30
C ILE A 942 -22.68 -5.50 21.75
N ILE A 943 -21.99 -6.60 22.06
CA ILE A 943 -21.84 -7.09 23.43
C ILE A 943 -20.52 -6.52 23.98
N THR A 944 -20.64 -5.58 24.92
CA THR A 944 -19.48 -5.02 25.60
C THR A 944 -19.14 -5.85 26.83
N CYS A 945 -17.91 -6.37 26.90
CA CYS A 945 -17.42 -7.06 28.09
C CYS A 945 -17.16 -6.05 29.21
N PHE A 946 -18.09 -5.93 30.16
CA PHE A 946 -18.01 -4.98 31.26
C PHE A 946 -17.55 -5.70 32.53
N MET A 947 -16.26 -6.06 32.56
CA MET A 947 -15.68 -6.81 33.68
C MET A 947 -14.15 -6.64 33.79
N PRO A 948 -13.57 -6.86 34.98
CA PRO A 948 -12.14 -7.02 35.17
C PRO A 948 -11.55 -8.16 34.32
N LYS A 949 -10.24 -8.08 34.05
CA LYS A 949 -9.51 -9.08 33.26
C LYS A 949 -9.63 -10.49 33.86
N ASN A 950 -9.39 -10.65 35.16
CA ASN A 950 -9.44 -11.97 35.82
C ASN A 950 -10.81 -12.65 35.70
N ASP A 951 -11.90 -11.88 35.83
CA ASP A 951 -13.25 -12.41 35.70
C ASP A 951 -13.53 -12.86 34.26
N PHE A 952 -13.06 -12.10 33.27
CA PHE A 952 -13.17 -12.52 31.88
C PHE A 952 -12.37 -13.79 31.60
N GLU A 953 -11.19 -13.95 32.21
CA GLU A 953 -10.41 -15.17 32.08
C GLU A 953 -11.19 -16.40 32.52
N LEU A 954 -11.83 -16.32 33.68
CA LEU A 954 -12.65 -17.40 34.24
C LEU A 954 -13.84 -17.75 33.33
N LEU A 955 -14.46 -16.75 32.68
CA LEU A 955 -15.52 -17.01 31.71
C LEU A 955 -15.00 -17.70 30.43
N LEU A 956 -13.78 -17.37 30.00
CA LEU A 956 -13.16 -18.01 28.84
C LEU A 956 -12.73 -19.46 29.13
N ASP A 957 -12.64 -19.89 30.39
CA ASP A 957 -12.42 -21.28 30.78
C ASP A 957 -13.68 -22.16 30.56
N GLU A 958 -14.87 -21.55 30.47
CA GLU A 958 -16.15 -22.22 30.16
C GLU A 958 -16.72 -21.77 28.80
N PRO A 959 -16.00 -21.96 27.67
CA PRO A 959 -16.36 -21.35 26.38
C PRO A 959 -17.73 -21.83 25.86
N GLU A 960 -18.12 -23.07 26.16
CA GLU A 960 -19.41 -23.64 25.74
C GLU A 960 -20.61 -22.95 26.42
N LYS A 961 -20.50 -22.70 27.73
CA LYS A 961 -21.55 -22.05 28.54
C LYS A 961 -21.66 -20.57 28.20
N LEU A 962 -20.53 -19.89 28.06
CA LEU A 962 -20.51 -18.50 27.61
C LEU A 962 -21.10 -18.39 26.20
N SER A 963 -20.72 -19.28 25.28
CA SER A 963 -21.31 -19.34 23.94
C SER A 963 -22.81 -19.60 24.00
N GLN A 964 -23.30 -20.51 24.86
CA GLN A 964 -24.74 -20.74 25.02
C GLN A 964 -25.48 -19.47 25.43
N THR A 965 -24.94 -18.73 26.41
CA THR A 965 -25.59 -17.52 26.92
C THR A 965 -25.72 -16.45 25.83
N ILE A 966 -24.70 -16.31 24.97
CA ILE A 966 -24.75 -15.44 23.81
C ILE A 966 -25.81 -15.92 22.81
N ILE A 967 -25.81 -17.22 22.47
CA ILE A 967 -26.79 -17.77 21.51
C ILE A 967 -28.23 -17.62 22.02
N ASP A 968 -28.48 -17.85 23.30
CA ASP A 968 -29.79 -17.67 23.92
C ASP A 968 -30.26 -16.22 23.84
N HIS A 969 -29.34 -15.26 24.07
CA HIS A 969 -29.63 -13.84 23.89
C HIS A 969 -29.97 -13.51 22.43
N LEU A 970 -29.19 -14.00 21.47
CA LEU A 970 -29.46 -13.77 20.04
C LEU A 970 -30.81 -14.34 19.61
N LYS A 971 -31.15 -15.56 20.06
CA LYS A 971 -32.46 -16.18 19.82
C LYS A 971 -33.60 -15.38 20.44
N MET A 972 -33.43 -14.93 21.68
CA MET A 972 -34.45 -14.17 22.43
C MET A 972 -34.86 -12.86 21.72
N PHE A 973 -33.94 -12.20 21.00
CA PHE A 973 -34.19 -10.94 20.30
C PHE A 973 -34.18 -11.05 18.77
N ASN A 974 -34.22 -12.27 18.23
CA ASN A 974 -34.19 -12.54 16.79
C ASN A 974 -33.03 -11.80 16.08
N LEU A 975 -31.82 -11.90 16.63
CA LEU A 975 -30.61 -11.27 16.11
C LEU A 975 -29.79 -12.25 15.27
N GLN A 976 -29.24 -11.77 14.16
CA GLN A 976 -28.51 -12.61 13.20
C GLN A 976 -27.02 -12.75 13.52
N GLY A 977 -26.52 -12.12 14.59
CA GLY A 977 -25.11 -12.19 14.99
C GLY A 977 -24.74 -11.14 16.03
N LEU A 978 -23.44 -10.97 16.27
CA LEU A 978 -22.92 -10.05 17.28
C LEU A 978 -21.60 -9.38 16.87
N GLU A 979 -21.32 -8.27 17.53
CA GLU A 979 -20.00 -7.67 17.64
C GLU A 979 -19.51 -7.78 19.09
N LEU A 980 -18.30 -8.29 19.30
CA LEU A 980 -17.67 -8.33 20.62
C LEU A 980 -16.84 -7.06 20.83
N ARG A 981 -17.07 -6.36 21.94
CA ARG A 981 -16.23 -5.23 22.40
C ARG A 981 -15.63 -5.58 23.75
N CYS A 982 -14.48 -6.25 23.71
CA CYS A 982 -13.85 -6.84 24.90
C CYS A 982 -12.38 -6.44 25.10
N HIS A 983 -11.89 -5.44 24.35
CA HIS A 983 -10.49 -4.99 24.37
C HIS A 983 -10.00 -4.58 25.76
N ASN A 984 -10.87 -4.02 26.60
CA ASN A 984 -10.52 -3.62 27.98
C ASN A 984 -10.38 -4.80 28.96
N SER A 985 -11.00 -5.94 28.66
CA SER A 985 -10.96 -7.15 29.50
C SER A 985 -9.93 -8.18 29.03
N ILE A 986 -9.28 -7.97 27.87
CA ILE A 986 -8.32 -8.91 27.29
C ILE A 986 -6.89 -8.64 27.80
N SER A 987 -6.11 -9.72 27.92
CA SER A 987 -4.69 -9.72 28.23
C SER A 987 -3.92 -10.69 27.33
N PRO A 988 -2.59 -10.56 27.18
CA PRO A 988 -1.79 -11.46 26.35
C PRO A 988 -1.96 -12.95 26.71
N ASN A 989 -2.14 -13.27 28.00
CA ASN A 989 -2.28 -14.65 28.50
C ASN A 989 -3.60 -15.31 28.08
N MET A 990 -4.59 -14.52 27.66
CA MET A 990 -5.92 -15.00 27.26
C MET A 990 -6.01 -15.33 25.78
N LYS A 991 -4.98 -15.04 24.97
CA LYS A 991 -5.01 -15.13 23.51
C LYS A 991 -5.59 -16.47 23.02
N LYS A 992 -5.18 -17.59 23.60
CA LYS A 992 -5.73 -18.92 23.26
C LYS A 992 -7.12 -19.19 23.82
N LYS A 993 -7.38 -18.86 25.09
CA LYS A 993 -8.72 -19.03 25.69
C LYS A 993 -9.77 -18.25 24.88
N TYR A 994 -9.42 -17.04 24.45
CA TYR A 994 -10.24 -16.22 23.57
C TYR A 994 -10.38 -16.82 22.17
N SER A 995 -9.30 -17.31 21.55
CA SER A 995 -9.34 -18.05 20.27
C SER A 995 -10.31 -19.23 20.31
N ASN A 996 -10.20 -20.07 21.35
CA ASN A 996 -11.07 -21.21 21.59
C ASN A 996 -12.53 -20.77 21.76
N PHE A 997 -12.78 -19.72 22.53
CA PHE A 997 -14.11 -19.15 22.70
C PHE A 997 -14.72 -18.68 21.37
N ILE A 998 -13.97 -17.94 20.54
CA ILE A 998 -14.46 -17.48 19.23
C ILE A 998 -14.79 -18.66 18.31
N THR A 999 -13.96 -19.71 18.31
CA THR A 999 -14.19 -20.90 17.49
C THR A 999 -15.42 -21.68 17.96
N HIS A 1000 -15.58 -21.88 19.28
CA HIS A 1000 -16.77 -22.50 19.85
C HIS A 1000 -18.03 -21.69 19.55
N LEU A 1001 -17.96 -20.36 19.71
CA LEU A 1001 -19.06 -19.46 19.42
C LEU A 1001 -19.47 -19.54 17.94
N ARG A 1002 -18.50 -19.54 17.01
CA ARG A 1002 -18.77 -19.71 15.57
C ARG A 1002 -19.47 -21.04 15.27
N ASN A 1003 -18.96 -22.15 15.81
CA ASN A 1003 -19.53 -23.47 15.58
C ASN A 1003 -20.96 -23.55 16.13
N LYS A 1004 -21.18 -23.03 17.34
CA LYS A 1004 -22.49 -23.03 18.00
C LYS A 1004 -23.48 -22.13 17.29
N LEU A 1005 -23.06 -20.92 16.88
CA LEU A 1005 -23.86 -20.01 16.07
C LEU A 1005 -24.28 -20.67 14.74
N ASN A 1006 -23.37 -21.36 14.08
CA ASN A 1006 -23.66 -22.07 12.84
C ASN A 1006 -24.66 -23.22 13.03
N LYS A 1007 -24.54 -23.98 14.12
CA LYS A 1007 -25.39 -25.13 14.41
C LYS A 1007 -26.79 -24.74 14.90
N GLU A 1008 -26.89 -23.74 15.79
CA GLU A 1008 -28.10 -23.48 16.57
C GLU A 1008 -28.97 -22.35 16.03
N LEU A 1009 -28.42 -21.43 15.23
CA LEU A 1009 -29.18 -20.35 14.63
C LEU A 1009 -29.66 -20.81 13.26
N GLU A 1010 -30.96 -21.06 13.08
CA GLU A 1010 -31.56 -21.56 11.83
C GLU A 1010 -31.64 -20.47 10.74
N LEU A 1011 -30.49 -19.90 10.39
CA LEU A 1011 -30.33 -18.89 9.35
C LEU A 1011 -29.39 -19.38 8.27
N SER A 1012 -29.44 -18.75 7.09
CA SER A 1012 -28.40 -18.96 6.08
C SER A 1012 -27.02 -18.70 6.70
N PRO A 1013 -25.99 -19.50 6.40
CA PRO A 1013 -24.67 -19.30 6.98
C PRO A 1013 -24.13 -17.87 6.77
N CYS A 1014 -24.41 -17.26 5.61
CA CYS A 1014 -23.94 -15.92 5.27
C CYS A 1014 -24.66 -14.80 6.05
N SER A 1015 -25.78 -15.10 6.72
CA SER A 1015 -26.45 -14.15 7.61
C SER A 1015 -25.79 -14.09 9.00
N LYS A 1016 -25.04 -15.13 9.40
CA LYS A 1016 -24.46 -15.30 10.74
C LYS A 1016 -23.11 -14.61 10.83
N VAL A 1017 -23.01 -13.51 11.59
CA VAL A 1017 -21.77 -12.72 11.71
C VAL A 1017 -21.27 -12.69 13.14
N ILE A 1018 -19.96 -12.78 13.26
CA ILE A 1018 -19.18 -12.45 14.43
C ILE A 1018 -18.16 -11.40 14.01
N SER A 1019 -18.25 -10.21 14.60
CA SER A 1019 -17.26 -9.14 14.45
C SER A 1019 -16.62 -8.77 15.78
N LEU A 1020 -15.51 -8.03 15.72
CA LEU A 1020 -14.76 -7.56 16.87
C LEU A 1020 -14.49 -6.06 16.74
N SER A 1021 -14.78 -5.30 17.79
CA SER A 1021 -14.44 -3.88 17.90
C SER A 1021 -13.09 -3.71 18.60
N LEU A 1022 -12.16 -3.01 17.95
CA LEU A 1022 -10.80 -2.76 18.44
C LEU A 1022 -10.45 -1.26 18.38
N PRO A 1023 -9.79 -0.69 19.39
CA PRO A 1023 -9.44 0.73 19.43
C PRO A 1023 -8.18 1.08 18.61
N LEU A 1024 -7.94 2.37 18.32
CA LEU A 1024 -6.73 2.86 17.61
C LEU A 1024 -5.41 2.40 18.23
N TRP A 1025 -5.30 2.31 19.55
CA TRP A 1025 -4.06 1.90 20.22
C TRP A 1025 -3.77 0.40 20.09
N ALA A 1026 -4.68 -0.39 19.50
CA ALA A 1026 -4.47 -1.79 19.21
C ALA A 1026 -3.47 -1.99 18.05
N GLU A 1027 -2.32 -1.32 18.06
CA GLU A 1027 -1.22 -1.58 17.13
C GLU A 1027 -0.64 -3.00 17.36
N ASN A 1028 -0.76 -3.51 18.59
CA ASN A 1028 -0.23 -4.79 19.07
C ASN A 1028 -1.22 -5.96 18.94
N VAL A 1029 -2.09 -5.97 17.91
CA VAL A 1029 -3.07 -7.06 17.71
C VAL A 1029 -2.46 -8.46 17.85
N PRO A 1030 -1.30 -8.78 17.22
CA PRO A 1030 -0.71 -10.11 17.33
C PRO A 1030 -0.32 -10.51 18.76
N GLN A 1031 -0.11 -9.56 19.68
CA GLN A 1031 0.24 -9.85 21.07
C GLN A 1031 -0.99 -10.21 21.92
N LEU A 1032 -2.18 -9.74 21.54
CA LEU A 1032 -3.42 -9.94 22.31
C LEU A 1032 -4.35 -10.98 21.66
N TYR A 1033 -4.27 -11.15 20.35
CA TYR A 1033 -5.19 -11.95 19.57
C TYR A 1033 -4.44 -12.84 18.58
N ASP A 1034 -5.02 -14.01 18.31
CA ASP A 1034 -4.60 -14.84 17.18
C ASP A 1034 -5.09 -14.20 15.88
N VAL A 1035 -4.15 -13.83 15.01
CA VAL A 1035 -4.43 -13.17 13.73
C VAL A 1035 -5.29 -14.06 12.82
N ASN A 1036 -5.16 -15.39 12.89
CA ASN A 1036 -5.94 -16.30 12.06
C ASN A 1036 -7.39 -16.36 12.52
N VAL A 1037 -7.62 -16.34 13.83
CA VAL A 1037 -8.96 -16.26 14.40
C VAL A 1037 -9.61 -14.93 14.01
N ILE A 1038 -8.87 -13.84 14.11
CA ILE A 1038 -9.32 -12.53 13.61
C ILE A 1038 -9.66 -12.60 12.12
N ASN A 1039 -8.79 -13.18 11.31
CA ASN A 1039 -9.04 -13.37 9.88
C ASN A 1039 -10.20 -14.35 9.61
N SER A 1040 -10.66 -15.15 10.59
CA SER A 1040 -11.86 -15.98 10.48
C SER A 1040 -13.16 -15.25 10.87
N LEU A 1041 -13.04 -14.05 11.45
CA LEU A 1041 -14.18 -13.17 11.68
C LEU A 1041 -14.71 -12.62 10.36
N ASP A 1042 -15.95 -12.15 10.40
CA ASP A 1042 -16.61 -11.57 9.23
C ASP A 1042 -16.09 -10.17 8.92
N TYR A 1043 -15.84 -9.37 9.96
CA TYR A 1043 -15.16 -8.09 9.89
C TYR A 1043 -14.64 -7.63 11.26
N LEU A 1044 -13.76 -6.62 11.25
CA LEU A 1044 -13.26 -5.90 12.41
C LEU A 1044 -13.74 -4.45 12.35
N SER A 1045 -14.22 -3.91 13.46
CA SER A 1045 -14.56 -2.49 13.59
C SER A 1045 -13.39 -1.75 14.24
N LEU A 1046 -12.73 -0.86 13.51
CA LEU A 1046 -11.66 0.00 14.03
C LEU A 1046 -12.27 1.23 14.69
N ASP A 1047 -12.28 1.25 16.02
CA ASP A 1047 -12.78 2.36 16.82
C ASP A 1047 -11.74 3.50 16.90
N ILE A 1048 -12.07 4.63 16.27
CA ILE A 1048 -11.23 5.83 16.24
C ILE A 1048 -11.19 6.50 17.62
N LYS A 1049 -12.22 6.31 18.48
CA LYS A 1049 -12.36 7.06 19.74
C LYS A 1049 -12.86 6.15 20.86
N ASP A 1050 -11.94 5.70 21.71
CA ASP A 1050 -12.20 4.85 22.88
C ASP A 1050 -12.86 5.67 24.01
N ASP A 1051 -14.15 5.96 23.86
CA ASP A 1051 -14.98 6.70 24.83
C ASP A 1051 -15.50 5.80 25.97
N LEU A 1052 -14.71 4.83 26.45
CA LEU A 1052 -15.05 4.20 27.73
C LEU A 1052 -14.67 5.15 28.87
N PRO A 1053 -15.61 5.52 29.77
CA PRO A 1053 -15.26 6.23 30.99
C PRO A 1053 -14.55 5.26 31.94
N SER A 1054 -13.26 5.02 31.70
CA SER A 1054 -12.39 4.50 32.76
C SER A 1054 -12.02 5.68 33.66
N PRO A 1055 -12.21 5.60 35.00
CA PRO A 1055 -11.75 6.64 35.93
C PRO A 1055 -10.22 6.82 35.93
N THR A 1056 -9.48 5.92 35.27
CA THR A 1056 -8.02 5.80 35.34
C THR A 1056 -7.27 6.10 34.03
N ARG A 1057 -7.88 6.75 33.03
CA ARG A 1057 -7.07 7.47 32.02
C ARG A 1057 -6.69 8.84 32.56
N THR A 1058 -5.61 8.81 33.33
CA THR A 1058 -4.70 9.94 33.52
C THR A 1058 -4.35 10.58 32.18
N ILE A 1059 -4.59 11.89 32.10
CA ILE A 1059 -3.92 12.82 31.17
C ILE A 1059 -4.23 12.54 29.70
N ILE A 1060 -5.32 13.13 29.20
CA ILE A 1060 -5.33 13.55 27.79
C ILE A 1060 -4.19 14.55 27.67
N ASN A 1061 -3.01 14.10 27.24
CA ASN A 1061 -1.99 15.01 26.75
C ASN A 1061 -2.62 15.71 25.55
N GLU A 1062 -3.07 16.95 25.69
CA GLU A 1062 -3.49 17.81 24.57
C GLU A 1062 -2.37 17.97 23.52
N ASN A 1063 -1.13 17.65 23.88
CA ASN A 1063 -0.01 17.56 22.94
C ASN A 1063 -0.15 16.40 21.93
N ASN A 1064 -1.00 15.40 22.22
CA ASN A 1064 -1.48 14.44 21.23
C ASN A 1064 -2.82 14.90 20.61
N ASN A 1065 -2.88 16.17 20.17
CA ASN A 1065 -3.58 16.60 18.94
C ASN A 1065 -3.06 15.87 17.69
N GLY A 1066 -2.60 14.63 17.86
CA GLY A 1066 -1.98 13.76 16.89
C GLY A 1066 -3.03 13.36 15.90
N ASN A 1067 -3.17 14.21 14.87
CA ASN A 1067 -3.80 13.97 13.59
C ASN A 1067 -4.44 12.57 13.52
N ASP A 1068 -5.72 12.43 13.91
CA ASP A 1068 -6.44 11.15 14.07
C ASP A 1068 -6.16 10.21 12.88
N ILE A 1069 -6.00 10.78 11.68
CA ILE A 1069 -5.72 10.05 10.45
C ILE A 1069 -4.32 9.45 10.42
N LYS A 1070 -3.29 10.15 10.92
CA LYS A 1070 -1.95 9.55 11.05
C LYS A 1070 -1.99 8.33 11.96
N MET A 1071 -2.75 8.37 13.04
CA MET A 1071 -2.94 7.20 13.93
C MET A 1071 -3.75 6.09 13.25
N ILE A 1072 -4.82 6.43 12.53
CA ILE A 1072 -5.59 5.47 11.72
C ILE A 1072 -4.69 4.80 10.67
N GLU A 1073 -3.90 5.59 9.92
CA GLU A 1073 -2.91 5.13 8.94
C GLU A 1073 -1.90 4.19 9.60
N GLN A 1074 -1.35 4.56 10.76
CA GLN A 1074 -0.40 3.74 11.52
C GLN A 1074 -1.03 2.42 12.00
N THR A 1075 -2.27 2.46 12.50
CA THR A 1075 -2.99 1.28 13.00
C THR A 1075 -3.32 0.33 11.86
N ILE A 1076 -3.90 0.82 10.76
CA ILE A 1076 -4.20 0.03 9.56
C ILE A 1076 -2.92 -0.57 9.00
N GLN A 1077 -1.83 0.19 8.93
CA GLN A 1077 -0.52 -0.34 8.53
C GLN A 1077 -0.02 -1.39 9.50
N SER A 1078 -0.22 -1.24 10.81
CA SER A 1078 0.11 -2.27 11.79
C SER A 1078 -0.68 -3.57 11.56
N TRP A 1079 -1.96 -3.45 11.22
CA TRP A 1079 -2.83 -4.59 10.95
C TRP A 1079 -2.49 -5.26 9.60
N GLU A 1080 -2.21 -4.48 8.56
CA GLU A 1080 -1.67 -4.97 7.28
C GLU A 1080 -0.37 -5.76 7.52
N ARG A 1081 0.54 -5.19 8.33
CA ARG A 1081 1.80 -5.84 8.76
C ARG A 1081 1.56 -7.11 9.56
N ALA A 1082 0.50 -7.17 10.35
CA ALA A 1082 0.11 -8.37 11.06
C ALA A 1082 -0.48 -9.44 10.12
N GLY A 1083 -0.80 -9.13 8.86
CA GLY A 1083 -1.44 -10.06 7.93
C GLY A 1083 -2.97 -10.11 8.05
N ILE A 1084 -3.57 -9.09 8.69
CA ILE A 1084 -5.02 -8.91 8.71
C ILE A 1084 -5.47 -8.46 7.32
N ASP A 1085 -6.50 -9.11 6.77
CA ASP A 1085 -7.09 -8.68 5.50
C ASP A 1085 -7.75 -7.30 5.67
N THR A 1086 -7.23 -6.28 4.98
CA THR A 1086 -7.77 -4.92 5.06
C THR A 1086 -9.23 -4.86 4.60
N LYS A 1087 -9.65 -5.75 3.69
CA LYS A 1087 -11.05 -5.84 3.21
C LYS A 1087 -12.03 -6.26 4.31
N LYS A 1088 -11.54 -6.73 5.44
CA LYS A 1088 -12.36 -7.04 6.63
C LYS A 1088 -12.42 -5.91 7.64
N ILE A 1089 -11.63 -4.85 7.47
CA ILE A 1089 -11.61 -3.72 8.40
C ILE A 1089 -12.72 -2.75 8.02
N LEU A 1090 -13.61 -2.43 8.95
CA LEU A 1090 -14.57 -1.35 8.85
C LEU A 1090 -14.12 -0.19 9.73
N LEU A 1091 -14.06 1.01 9.16
CA LEU A 1091 -13.69 2.21 9.90
C LEU A 1091 -14.90 2.74 10.69
N ASN A 1092 -14.80 2.83 12.02
CA ASN A 1092 -15.87 3.36 12.87
C ASN A 1092 -15.84 4.89 12.87
N ILE A 1093 -16.82 5.51 12.22
CA ILE A 1093 -16.91 6.96 12.06
C ILE A 1093 -17.97 7.49 13.04
N PRO A 1094 -17.56 8.20 14.12
CA PRO A 1094 -18.48 8.86 15.01
C PRO A 1094 -19.14 10.06 14.30
N ILE A 1095 -20.47 10.08 14.29
CA ILE A 1095 -21.30 11.05 13.56
C ILE A 1095 -21.68 12.24 14.43
N TYR A 1096 -21.66 12.08 15.76
CA TYR A 1096 -21.85 13.19 16.69
C TYR A 1096 -20.66 14.16 16.66
N GLY A 1097 -20.94 15.43 16.96
CA GLY A 1097 -19.91 16.42 17.26
C GLY A 1097 -19.28 16.18 18.63
N ARG A 1098 -17.97 16.31 18.73
CA ARG A 1098 -17.22 16.28 19.98
C ARG A 1098 -16.87 17.69 20.40
N SER A 1099 -17.39 18.11 21.55
CA SER A 1099 -17.14 19.43 22.11
C SER A 1099 -16.23 19.33 23.33
N ILE A 1100 -15.18 20.15 23.33
CA ILE A 1100 -14.22 20.27 24.42
C ILE A 1100 -14.22 21.74 24.86
N PRO A 1101 -14.34 22.03 26.16
CA PRO A 1101 -14.16 23.40 26.67
C PRO A 1101 -12.81 23.96 26.23
N ILE A 1102 -12.80 25.17 25.68
CA ILE A 1102 -11.54 25.89 25.46
C ILE A 1102 -11.18 26.51 26.80
N ASP A 1103 -10.24 25.89 27.51
CA ASP A 1103 -9.55 26.60 28.57
C ASP A 1103 -8.78 27.74 27.91
N PHE A 1104 -9.28 28.97 28.02
CA PHE A 1104 -8.44 30.15 27.85
C PHE A 1104 -7.45 30.17 29.01
N ALA A 1105 -6.43 29.30 28.98
CA ALA A 1105 -5.20 29.57 29.70
C ALA A 1105 -4.60 30.83 29.07
N ILE A 1106 -4.80 31.91 29.80
CA ILE A 1106 -4.46 33.30 29.57
C ILE A 1106 -3.02 33.49 29.10
N GLY A 1107 -2.83 34.36 28.10
CA GLY A 1107 -1.57 35.07 27.87
C GLY A 1107 -0.99 34.92 26.48
N LYS A 1108 -0.92 36.03 25.74
CA LYS A 1108 0.01 36.15 24.62
C LYS A 1108 1.40 35.74 25.10
N GLU A 1109 2.06 34.91 24.31
CA GLU A 1109 3.46 34.49 24.41
C GLU A 1109 3.78 33.42 25.47
N VAL A 1110 4.44 32.36 24.99
CA VAL A 1110 5.05 31.22 25.70
C VAL A 1110 4.15 29.98 25.88
N LEU A 1111 4.41 29.02 24.99
CA LEU A 1111 3.93 27.63 25.00
C LEU A 1111 4.48 26.88 26.22
N THR A 1112 3.74 26.83 27.32
CA THR A 1112 3.91 25.76 28.31
C THR A 1112 2.55 25.23 28.70
N SER A 1113 2.22 24.03 28.21
CA SER A 1113 0.98 23.32 28.48
C SER A 1113 0.77 23.16 29.99
N SER A 1114 -0.12 23.96 30.58
CA SER A 1114 -0.72 23.64 31.86
C SER A 1114 -1.54 22.37 31.66
N THR A 1115 -1.02 21.23 32.10
CA THR A 1115 -1.76 19.97 32.13
C THR A 1115 -3.05 20.18 32.93
N PRO A 1116 -4.24 19.93 32.36
CA PRO A 1116 -5.49 20.03 33.12
C PRO A 1116 -5.43 19.06 34.29
N THR A 1117 -5.54 19.59 35.52
CA THR A 1117 -5.57 18.78 36.76
C THR A 1117 -6.89 18.04 36.95
N GLU A 1118 -7.92 18.37 36.15
CA GLU A 1118 -9.24 17.75 36.18
C GLU A 1118 -9.54 16.99 34.88
N PRO A 1119 -10.29 15.87 34.94
CA PRO A 1119 -10.73 15.16 33.75
C PRO A 1119 -11.61 16.08 32.88
N VAL A 1120 -11.09 16.41 31.70
CA VAL A 1120 -11.81 17.22 30.70
C VAL A 1120 -13.09 16.49 30.29
N LEU A 1121 -14.24 17.07 30.62
CA LEU A 1121 -15.54 16.50 30.23
C LEU A 1121 -15.79 16.73 28.74
N VAL A 1122 -15.63 15.67 27.96
CA VAL A 1122 -15.96 15.67 26.52
C VAL A 1122 -17.47 15.54 26.33
N ARG A 1123 -18.11 16.53 25.69
CA ARG A 1123 -19.55 16.49 25.36
C ARG A 1123 -19.77 15.91 23.96
N LYS A 1124 -20.65 14.91 23.84
CA LYS A 1124 -21.21 14.44 22.55
C LYS A 1124 -22.42 15.30 22.17
N ILE A 1125 -22.43 15.83 20.95
CA ILE A 1125 -23.50 16.68 20.43
C ILE A 1125 -24.08 16.04 19.17
N GLU A 1126 -25.38 15.73 19.18
CA GLU A 1126 -26.10 15.25 18.00
C GLU A 1126 -26.14 16.33 16.89
N GLN A 1127 -26.09 15.92 15.61
CA GLN A 1127 -26.02 16.85 14.47
C GLN A 1127 -27.16 17.87 14.46
N LYS A 1128 -28.39 17.45 14.79
CA LYS A 1128 -29.56 18.32 14.88
C LYS A 1128 -29.43 19.43 15.94
N VAL A 1129 -28.69 19.17 17.01
CA VAL A 1129 -28.40 20.16 18.06
C VAL A 1129 -27.25 21.05 17.61
N LEU A 1130 -26.20 20.43 17.07
CA LEU A 1130 -24.99 21.11 16.61
C LEU A 1130 -25.30 22.20 15.59
N CYS A 1131 -26.09 21.91 14.55
CA CYS A 1131 -26.38 22.92 13.53
C CYS A 1131 -27.17 24.11 14.07
N ASN A 1132 -28.00 23.92 15.10
CA ASN A 1132 -28.70 25.00 15.78
C ASN A 1132 -27.77 25.83 16.68
N GLU A 1133 -26.79 25.19 17.34
CA GLU A 1133 -25.74 25.91 18.08
C GLU A 1133 -24.82 26.70 17.13
N LEU A 1134 -24.42 26.12 16.00
CA LEU A 1134 -23.58 26.79 14.99
C LEU A 1134 -24.29 28.02 14.38
N LYS A 1135 -25.57 27.91 14.02
CA LYS A 1135 -26.38 29.05 13.52
C LYS A 1135 -26.34 30.26 14.45
N LYS A 1136 -26.28 30.06 15.77
CA LYS A 1136 -26.23 31.15 16.76
C LYS A 1136 -24.91 31.92 16.74
N THR A 1137 -23.82 31.27 16.35
CA THR A 1137 -22.48 31.89 16.34
C THR A 1137 -22.20 32.73 15.09
N GLY A 1138 -22.95 32.51 14.00
CA GLY A 1138 -22.61 33.09 12.68
C GLY A 1138 -21.31 32.54 12.07
N ASN A 1139 -20.64 31.59 12.72
CA ASN A 1139 -19.40 31.01 12.21
C ASN A 1139 -19.69 30.14 10.98
N ILE A 1140 -18.99 30.44 9.88
CA ILE A 1140 -18.98 29.59 8.68
C ILE A 1140 -18.27 28.29 9.04
N MET A 1141 -18.86 27.15 8.65
CA MET A 1141 -18.22 25.84 8.81
C MET A 1141 -16.84 25.85 8.16
N LYS A 1142 -15.78 25.65 8.94
CA LYS A 1142 -14.41 25.53 8.42
C LYS A 1142 -13.99 24.07 8.43
N VAL A 1143 -13.57 23.57 7.27
CA VAL A 1143 -12.93 22.26 7.18
C VAL A 1143 -11.49 22.42 7.66
N SER A 1144 -11.14 21.68 8.70
CA SER A 1144 -9.76 21.53 9.12
C SER A 1144 -9.12 20.44 8.25
N TYR A 1145 -8.31 20.83 7.26
CA TYR A 1145 -7.67 19.87 6.35
C TYR A 1145 -6.56 19.05 7.01
N ASP A 1146 -6.09 19.45 8.19
CA ASP A 1146 -5.16 18.68 9.01
C ASP A 1146 -5.83 17.45 9.64
N THR A 1147 -7.02 17.60 10.24
CA THR A 1147 -7.78 16.51 10.90
C THR A 1147 -8.90 15.92 10.04
N ILE A 1148 -9.21 16.55 8.90
CA ILE A 1148 -10.34 16.23 8.00
C ILE A 1148 -11.64 16.13 8.79
N SER A 1149 -11.97 17.24 9.45
CA SER A 1149 -13.21 17.41 10.20
C SER A 1149 -13.71 18.83 10.05
N GLY A 1150 -15.02 19.03 10.21
CA GLY A 1150 -15.56 20.34 10.56
C GLY A 1150 -15.00 20.76 11.90
N LYS A 1151 -14.57 22.01 12.01
CA LYS A 1151 -14.09 22.62 13.26
C LYS A 1151 -14.72 23.98 13.43
N SER A 1152 -15.27 24.23 14.62
CA SER A 1152 -15.86 25.51 14.97
C SER A 1152 -15.74 25.78 16.46
N ILE A 1153 -15.98 27.02 16.86
CA ILE A 1153 -16.09 27.45 18.25
C ILE A 1153 -17.56 27.77 18.51
N LEU A 1154 -18.13 27.15 19.54
CA LEU A 1154 -19.50 27.34 19.98
C LEU A 1154 -19.62 28.60 20.84
N SER A 1155 -20.83 29.14 20.98
CA SER A 1155 -21.11 30.28 21.87
C SER A 1155 -20.80 30.01 23.35
N THR A 1156 -20.72 28.73 23.72
CA THR A 1156 -20.33 28.24 25.05
C THR A 1156 -18.82 28.27 25.29
N ASN A 1157 -18.04 28.81 24.35
CA ASN A 1157 -16.58 28.79 24.37
C ASN A 1157 -15.99 27.37 24.40
N GLU A 1158 -16.63 26.47 23.68
CA GLU A 1158 -16.16 25.10 23.45
C GLU A 1158 -15.71 24.96 22.00
N GLU A 1159 -14.61 24.25 21.77
CA GLU A 1159 -14.21 23.84 20.43
C GLU A 1159 -14.95 22.55 20.07
N VAL A 1160 -15.68 22.59 18.97
CA VAL A 1160 -16.40 21.43 18.43
C VAL A 1160 -15.73 20.91 17.16
N THR A 1161 -15.50 19.60 17.13
CA THR A 1161 -15.06 18.84 15.96
C THR A 1161 -16.16 17.87 15.53
N TYR A 1162 -16.48 17.82 14.24
CA TYR A 1162 -17.63 17.07 13.73
C TYR A 1162 -17.46 16.65 12.27
N GLU A 1163 -18.26 15.69 11.80
CA GLU A 1163 -18.31 15.32 10.38
C GLU A 1163 -19.18 16.27 9.57
N THR A 1164 -18.73 16.61 8.37
CA THR A 1164 -19.51 17.26 7.31
C THR A 1164 -19.69 16.28 6.15
N GLN A 1165 -20.57 16.60 5.19
CA GLN A 1165 -20.73 15.78 3.98
C GLN A 1165 -19.41 15.64 3.21
N ASP A 1166 -18.58 16.68 3.20
CA ASP A 1166 -17.30 16.70 2.48
C ASP A 1166 -16.20 15.92 3.22
N THR A 1167 -16.12 16.05 4.55
CA THR A 1167 -15.13 15.27 5.33
C THR A 1167 -15.48 13.79 5.31
N LEU A 1168 -16.77 13.47 5.39
CA LEU A 1168 -17.28 12.11 5.26
C LEU A 1168 -17.03 11.54 3.86
N PHE A 1169 -17.26 12.33 2.80
CA PHE A 1169 -16.92 11.93 1.43
C PHE A 1169 -15.44 11.57 1.30
N TYR A 1170 -14.55 12.41 1.82
CA TYR A 1170 -13.11 12.12 1.82
C TYR A 1170 -12.79 10.82 2.56
N LYS A 1171 -13.31 10.64 3.78
CA LYS A 1171 -13.05 9.43 4.60
C LYS A 1171 -13.58 8.16 3.94
N LEU A 1172 -14.73 8.21 3.29
CA LEU A 1172 -15.29 7.08 2.55
C LEU A 1172 -14.45 6.71 1.34
N LYS A 1173 -13.99 7.70 0.59
CA LYS A 1173 -13.09 7.43 -0.53
C LYS A 1173 -11.70 6.98 -0.06
N TYR A 1174 -11.24 7.43 1.10
CA TYR A 1174 -10.06 6.91 1.78
C TYR A 1174 -10.24 5.42 2.12
N VAL A 1175 -11.37 5.04 2.71
CA VAL A 1175 -11.75 3.63 2.94
C VAL A 1175 -11.68 2.82 1.63
N MET A 1176 -12.13 3.40 0.50
CA MET A 1176 -12.02 2.75 -0.81
C MET A 1176 -10.57 2.61 -1.29
N LYS A 1177 -9.78 3.68 -1.18
CA LYS A 1177 -8.37 3.72 -1.60
C LYS A 1177 -7.51 2.72 -0.81
N GLU A 1178 -7.69 2.67 0.51
CA GLU A 1178 -7.00 1.74 1.40
C GLU A 1178 -7.57 0.31 1.35
N LYS A 1179 -8.52 0.05 0.43
CA LYS A 1179 -9.16 -1.26 0.23
C LYS A 1179 -9.74 -1.84 1.53
N LEU A 1180 -10.36 -0.97 2.33
CA LEU A 1180 -11.05 -1.36 3.55
C LEU A 1180 -12.43 -1.95 3.22
N GLY A 1181 -13.00 -2.75 4.13
CA GLY A 1181 -14.29 -3.42 3.93
C GLY A 1181 -15.51 -2.49 3.93
N GLY A 1182 -15.36 -1.27 4.46
CA GLY A 1182 -16.45 -0.31 4.59
C GLY A 1182 -16.36 0.53 5.86
N ILE A 1183 -17.51 0.94 6.39
CA ILE A 1183 -17.60 1.80 7.57
C ILE A 1183 -18.61 1.29 8.59
N VAL A 1184 -18.36 1.62 9.85
CA VAL A 1184 -19.37 1.62 10.91
C VAL A 1184 -19.83 3.06 11.12
N PHE A 1185 -21.09 3.36 10.80
CA PHE A 1185 -21.72 4.67 10.96
C PHE A 1185 -22.26 4.81 12.38
N ASN A 1186 -21.58 5.59 13.23
CA ASN A 1186 -21.79 5.58 14.67
C ASN A 1186 -22.26 6.95 15.23
N SER A 1187 -23.54 7.20 15.45
CA SER A 1187 -24.69 6.32 15.29
C SER A 1187 -25.81 6.99 14.49
N LEU A 1188 -26.82 6.22 14.09
CA LEU A 1188 -28.06 6.74 13.48
C LEU A 1188 -28.79 7.74 14.38
N ASN A 1189 -28.62 7.62 15.70
CA ASN A 1189 -29.23 8.50 16.68
C ASN A 1189 -28.60 9.89 16.66
N ASP A 1190 -27.35 10.00 16.21
CA ASP A 1190 -26.58 11.24 16.22
C ASP A 1190 -26.66 12.01 14.88
N ASP A 1191 -27.17 11.37 13.83
CA ASP A 1191 -27.49 12.02 12.55
C ASP A 1191 -28.78 12.87 12.67
N ASP A 1192 -28.98 13.81 11.75
CA ASP A 1192 -30.17 14.67 11.72
C ASP A 1192 -31.37 13.94 11.10
N PHE A 1193 -31.87 12.92 11.80
CA PHE A 1193 -33.07 12.19 11.38
C PHE A 1193 -34.36 13.02 11.46
N SER A 1194 -34.33 14.15 12.16
CA SER A 1194 -35.45 15.12 12.27
C SER A 1194 -35.44 16.19 11.18
N ASN A 1195 -34.36 16.33 10.42
CA ASN A 1195 -34.15 17.38 9.42
C ASN A 1195 -34.18 18.82 10.00
N GLU A 1196 -33.70 19.02 11.23
CA GLU A 1196 -33.58 20.34 11.88
C GLU A 1196 -32.54 21.24 11.19
N CYS A 1197 -31.53 20.63 10.60
CA CYS A 1197 -30.49 21.31 9.84
C CYS A 1197 -30.96 21.70 8.43
N LYS A 1198 -32.15 21.24 8.00
CA LYS A 1198 -32.74 21.48 6.67
C LYS A 1198 -31.87 20.97 5.50
N GLN A 1199 -31.14 19.88 5.73
CA GLN A 1199 -30.27 19.22 4.74
C GLN A 1199 -30.83 17.86 4.26
N GLY A 1200 -32.08 17.55 4.62
CA GLY A 1200 -32.69 16.25 4.45
C GLY A 1200 -32.56 15.38 5.70
N MET A 1201 -33.49 14.43 5.88
CA MET A 1201 -33.39 13.44 6.97
C MET A 1201 -32.18 12.54 6.74
N TYR A 1202 -31.41 12.27 7.80
CA TYR A 1202 -30.21 11.44 7.74
C TYR A 1202 -29.20 11.93 6.69
N SER A 1203 -28.94 13.24 6.66
CA SER A 1203 -28.16 13.90 5.61
C SER A 1203 -26.74 13.31 5.45
N LEU A 1204 -26.09 12.96 6.56
CA LEU A 1204 -24.77 12.34 6.54
C LEU A 1204 -24.84 10.89 6.04
N LEU A 1205 -25.79 10.09 6.53
CA LEU A 1205 -26.00 8.72 6.01
C LEU A 1205 -26.29 8.72 4.51
N MET A 1206 -27.12 9.62 3.99
CA MET A 1206 -27.40 9.71 2.56
C MET A 1206 -26.14 10.05 1.75
N SER A 1207 -25.27 10.89 2.30
CA SER A 1207 -23.98 11.25 1.67
C SER A 1207 -23.03 10.05 1.55
N THR A 1208 -23.15 9.07 2.46
CA THR A 1208 -22.32 7.86 2.40
C THR A 1208 -22.54 7.04 1.13
N LYS A 1209 -23.79 6.89 0.71
CA LYS A 1209 -24.16 6.11 -0.48
C LYS A 1209 -23.64 6.74 -1.76
N GLN A 1210 -23.79 8.07 -1.87
CA GLN A 1210 -23.26 8.83 -2.99
C GLN A 1210 -21.73 8.70 -3.10
N ALA A 1211 -21.00 8.81 -1.97
CA ALA A 1211 -19.54 8.73 -1.97
C ALA A 1211 -19.02 7.34 -2.35
N LEU A 1212 -19.69 6.28 -1.88
CA LEU A 1212 -19.35 4.89 -2.21
C LEU A 1212 -19.74 4.47 -3.63
N CYS A 1213 -20.26 5.38 -4.48
CA CYS A 1213 -20.77 5.07 -5.81
C CYS A 1213 -21.90 4.02 -5.78
N GLN A 1214 -22.66 3.95 -4.68
CA GLN A 1214 -23.83 3.07 -4.53
C GLN A 1214 -25.08 3.90 -4.80
N ASN A 1215 -25.88 3.50 -5.81
CA ASN A 1215 -27.20 4.10 -6.07
C ASN A 1215 -28.24 3.63 -5.06
#